data_AF-A0A1M4U4G4-F1
#
_entry.id   AF-A0A1M4U4G4-F1
#
_cell.length_a   1.000
_cell.length_b   1.000
_cell.length_c   1.000
_cell.angle_alpha   90.00
_cell.angle_beta   90.00
_cell.angle_gamma   90.00
#
_symmetry.space_group_name_H-M   'P 1'
#
loop_
_entity.id
_entity.type
_entity.pdbx_description
1 polymer ?
#
loop_
_entity_poly.entity_id
_entity_poly.type
_entity_poly.pdbx_seq_one_letter_code
_entity_poly.pdbx_strand_id
1 'polypeptide(L)'
;MFKKWGVICLFLLSSILFFGNLTITIENTTVYAGENIPIQISTDQSTLTHLYVDVTSGGFDDPLILFDGFDLIDGKAQIIFLAPLIPGESVITFFNEDKSIEKKLVLDIIEESINLPKTKLIILEKKGNVLYKKPNSDIWDSLSLETIIQENSDLLTLKDGFVHLKEPNLNIEIKVTSDTQLYIKRLRVSENGDIDIEYELKKGATINKIKEILAPGSKYLVGSGSVVAGVRGTEFGFEKIGDIAKIRTFEGTVYTMVNNRMFPVTAGNMFSYSPSQINPTLQKLDKLLEEYENDFIPKEEQPKEETTQPAEEQPTKTKANIGNISFGKQQKGLNSYLVYSFAPNFDFGPFGIGIGFNAYQEDINSPLYYGIPSESASPSENIISALSINYLKLDFPNFYIRYGISPSYTRGLGLFMNNYYVPYSRVFDTELRFGSLKLGGHIPYEIYSLMPFNYNQSSNIFFGYIDTDVGPLNTEITAIMNLNSEKPENEFNQAYLITLYKDILFFRLGIESDIVLTNSGTIVYGLLAGPTINFPPYFQFMLGFNYLSEGFNMEYLNSYYEYNAANGFYMDLNSPSSFGLMGKSTLSIAPYLNVLINYNKLFSENRDSLLNGQMTLNIPSIGGMPQLTAGFTYIQYKFLEDPSVTNVFLNDNTNLQGFIYYPILENSGVIYSINYNMREQKFEYTLNFETKEF
;
A
#
# COMPACT_ATOMS: atom_id res chain seq x y z
N MET A 1 3.78 55.04 -56.43
CA MET A 1 4.63 55.28 -55.24
C MET A 1 4.00 54.87 -53.91
N PHE A 2 2.71 54.49 -53.86
CA PHE A 2 1.99 54.12 -52.62
C PHE A 2 1.94 52.62 -52.27
N LYS A 3 2.62 51.73 -53.00
CA LYS A 3 2.65 50.27 -52.71
C LYS A 3 3.90 49.76 -52.00
N LYS A 4 4.93 50.59 -51.80
CA LYS A 4 6.18 50.17 -51.12
C LYS A 4 6.26 50.59 -49.63
N TRP A 5 5.45 51.55 -49.19
CA TRP A 5 5.43 52.00 -47.79
C TRP A 5 4.50 51.17 -46.90
N GLY A 6 3.43 50.58 -47.48
CA GLY A 6 2.50 49.72 -46.72
C GLY A 6 3.10 48.41 -46.24
N VAL A 7 4.04 47.83 -47.00
CA VAL A 7 4.73 46.58 -46.62
C VAL A 7 5.81 46.84 -45.58
N ILE A 8 6.47 48.00 -45.62
CA ILE A 8 7.50 48.39 -44.64
C ILE A 8 6.85 48.78 -43.30
N CYS A 9 5.68 49.44 -43.29
CA CYS A 9 4.92 49.65 -42.06
C CYS A 9 4.31 48.35 -41.50
N LEU A 10 3.92 47.38 -42.34
CA LEU A 10 3.47 46.07 -41.84
C LEU A 10 4.62 45.25 -41.24
N PHE A 11 5.83 45.35 -41.81
CA PHE A 11 7.03 44.69 -41.28
C PHE A 11 7.62 45.38 -40.03
N LEU A 12 7.44 46.70 -39.89
CA LEU A 12 7.85 47.46 -38.70
C LEU A 12 6.81 47.42 -37.56
N LEU A 13 5.53 47.20 -37.86
CA LEU A 13 4.52 46.89 -36.82
C LEU A 13 4.53 45.42 -36.40
N SER A 14 4.99 44.49 -37.25
CA SER A 14 5.18 43.08 -36.84
C SER A 14 6.46 42.82 -36.05
N SER A 15 7.36 43.81 -35.92
CA SER A 15 8.62 43.68 -35.20
C SER A 15 8.61 44.30 -33.78
N ILE A 16 7.45 44.72 -33.25
CA ILE A 16 7.34 45.39 -31.94
C ILE A 16 6.51 44.62 -30.90
N LEU A 17 5.88 43.50 -31.24
CA LEU A 17 5.12 42.73 -30.25
C LEU A 17 5.49 41.27 -30.37
N PHE A 18 6.35 40.80 -29.47
CA PHE A 18 6.30 39.50 -28.75
C PHE A 18 7.59 39.32 -27.92
N PHE A 19 8.00 40.36 -27.16
CA PHE A 19 8.75 40.09 -25.93
C PHE A 19 7.70 39.77 -24.88
N GLY A 20 7.29 38.51 -24.80
CA GLY A 20 6.48 38.06 -23.68
C GLY A 20 7.29 38.24 -22.41
N ASN A 21 6.64 38.79 -21.39
CA ASN A 21 7.30 39.02 -20.12
C ASN A 21 7.12 37.78 -19.24
N LEU A 22 8.21 37.05 -19.06
CA LEU A 22 8.29 36.06 -17.98
C LEU A 22 8.20 36.79 -16.63
N THR A 23 7.10 36.58 -15.92
CA THR A 23 6.82 37.17 -14.62
C THR A 23 6.99 36.12 -13.54
N ILE A 24 7.84 36.42 -12.56
CA ILE A 24 8.10 35.57 -11.40
C ILE A 24 7.61 36.32 -10.16
N THR A 25 6.72 35.70 -9.40
CA THR A 25 6.13 36.27 -8.18
C THR A 25 6.44 35.36 -6.99
N ILE A 26 6.90 35.98 -5.90
CA ILE A 26 7.14 35.32 -4.61
C ILE A 26 6.64 36.24 -3.50
N GLU A 27 6.20 35.66 -2.38
CA GLU A 27 5.66 36.43 -1.24
C GLU A 27 6.73 37.29 -0.58
N ASN A 28 7.92 36.73 -0.33
CA ASN A 28 9.06 37.41 0.27
C ASN A 28 10.37 37.00 -0.40
N THR A 29 11.31 37.94 -0.53
CA THR A 29 12.68 37.68 -1.00
C THR A 29 13.65 37.36 0.12
N THR A 30 13.22 37.51 1.38
CA THR A 30 13.99 37.10 2.57
C THR A 30 13.29 35.89 3.18
N VAL A 31 14.05 34.83 3.40
CA VAL A 31 13.52 33.48 3.64
C VAL A 31 14.32 32.82 4.75
N TYR A 32 13.67 32.04 5.61
CA TYR A 32 14.39 31.29 6.62
C TYR A 32 15.04 30.02 6.05
N ALA A 33 16.22 29.67 6.56
CA ALA A 33 16.91 28.45 6.17
C ALA A 33 16.04 27.19 6.40
N GLY A 34 15.89 26.37 5.36
CA GLY A 34 15.04 25.16 5.38
C GLY A 34 13.54 25.40 5.18
N GLU A 35 13.12 26.63 4.90
CA GLU A 35 11.73 26.96 4.56
C GLU A 35 11.37 26.56 3.12
N ASN A 36 10.09 26.25 2.90
CA ASN A 36 9.54 25.94 1.58
C ASN A 36 8.79 27.15 1.06
N ILE A 37 9.14 27.65 -0.13
CA ILE A 37 8.52 28.84 -0.70
C ILE A 37 7.86 28.53 -2.04
N PRO A 38 6.57 28.82 -2.21
CA PRO A 38 5.95 28.76 -3.52
C PRO A 38 6.46 29.91 -4.40
N ILE A 39 6.98 29.57 -5.58
CA ILE A 39 7.33 30.51 -6.64
C ILE A 39 6.28 30.37 -7.73
N GLN A 40 5.60 31.47 -8.05
CA GLN A 40 4.65 31.52 -9.16
C GLN A 40 5.34 32.07 -10.41
N ILE A 41 5.25 31.31 -11.50
CA ILE A 41 5.76 31.70 -12.81
C ILE A 41 4.58 31.87 -13.75
N SER A 42 4.59 32.96 -14.51
CA SER A 42 3.61 33.20 -15.57
C SER A 42 4.23 33.89 -16.77
N THR A 43 3.70 33.59 -17.94
CA THR A 43 4.07 34.20 -19.21
C THR A 43 2.83 34.44 -20.06
N ASP A 44 2.85 35.52 -20.83
CA ASP A 44 1.86 35.85 -21.86
C ASP A 44 2.23 35.26 -23.23
N GLN A 45 3.39 34.59 -23.34
CA GLN A 45 3.81 33.86 -24.55
C GLN A 45 3.20 32.47 -24.60
N SER A 46 2.23 32.29 -25.50
CA SER A 46 1.61 30.99 -25.77
C SER A 46 2.56 29.93 -26.35
N THR A 47 3.72 30.34 -26.88
CA THR A 47 4.73 29.43 -27.44
C THR A 47 5.73 28.92 -26.40
N LEU A 48 5.79 29.55 -25.23
CA LEU A 48 6.70 29.13 -24.16
C LEU A 48 5.97 28.13 -23.28
N THR A 49 6.15 26.85 -23.56
CA THR A 49 5.50 25.74 -22.85
C THR A 49 6.41 25.07 -21.82
N HIS A 50 7.70 25.37 -21.82
CA HIS A 50 8.69 24.69 -20.99
C HIS A 50 9.83 25.63 -20.57
N LEU A 51 10.30 25.50 -19.32
CA LEU A 51 11.40 26.28 -18.75
C LEU A 51 12.37 25.39 -17.98
N TYR A 52 13.65 25.68 -18.10
CA TYR A 52 14.72 25.14 -17.29
C TYR A 52 15.03 26.09 -16.12
N VAL A 53 15.61 25.54 -15.06
CA VAL A 53 16.02 26.32 -13.89
C VAL A 53 17.41 25.92 -13.43
N ASP A 54 18.20 26.92 -13.05
CA ASP A 54 19.49 26.76 -12.39
C ASP A 54 19.44 27.46 -11.02
N VAL A 55 20.10 26.90 -10.02
CA VAL A 55 20.19 27.49 -8.68
C VAL A 55 21.61 27.45 -8.10
N THR A 56 22.02 28.51 -7.42
CA THR A 56 23.32 28.59 -6.73
C THR A 56 23.34 27.84 -5.39
N SER A 57 22.24 27.89 -4.64
CA SER A 57 22.06 27.13 -3.39
C SER A 57 20.60 26.84 -3.06
N GLY A 58 20.28 25.63 -2.61
CA GLY A 58 18.90 25.18 -2.37
C GLY A 58 18.44 24.15 -3.41
N GLY A 59 17.13 23.96 -3.55
CA GLY A 59 16.57 22.98 -4.49
C GLY A 59 15.06 23.16 -4.68
N PHE A 60 14.42 22.12 -5.22
CA PHE A 60 12.97 22.10 -5.43
C PHE A 60 12.37 20.82 -4.85
N ASP A 61 11.10 20.89 -4.48
CA ASP A 61 10.34 19.75 -3.95
C ASP A 61 10.25 18.59 -4.95
N ASP A 62 10.11 18.91 -6.23
CA ASP A 62 10.41 18.00 -7.34
C ASP A 62 11.87 18.18 -7.80
N PRO A 63 12.77 17.22 -7.50
CA PRO A 63 14.18 17.30 -7.90
C PRO A 63 14.38 17.19 -9.41
N LEU A 64 13.42 16.63 -10.17
CA LEU A 64 13.52 16.50 -11.63
C LEU A 64 13.56 17.86 -12.32
N ILE A 65 13.02 18.91 -11.69
CA ILE A 65 13.03 20.27 -12.19
C ILE A 65 14.47 20.77 -12.45
N LEU A 66 15.45 20.36 -11.63
CA LEU A 66 16.87 20.72 -11.81
C LEU A 66 17.56 19.97 -12.97
N PHE A 67 16.96 18.88 -13.46
CA PHE A 67 17.52 18.06 -14.52
C PHE A 67 16.81 18.30 -15.85
N ASP A 68 15.48 18.28 -15.82
CA ASP A 68 14.61 18.21 -16.99
C ASP A 68 13.79 19.48 -17.19
N GLY A 69 13.86 20.47 -16.28
CA GLY A 69 13.01 21.65 -16.31
C GLY A 69 11.56 21.36 -15.89
N PHE A 70 10.64 22.26 -16.23
CA PHE A 70 9.22 22.15 -15.89
C PHE A 70 8.33 22.77 -16.97
N ASP A 71 7.13 22.20 -17.13
CA ASP A 71 6.15 22.66 -18.11
C ASP A 71 5.27 23.79 -17.56
N LEU A 72 4.86 24.69 -18.46
CA LEU A 72 3.89 25.76 -18.22
C LEU A 72 2.52 25.32 -18.76
N ILE A 73 1.55 25.14 -17.86
CA ILE A 73 0.16 24.85 -18.21
C ILE A 73 -0.56 26.18 -18.40
N ASP A 74 -1.04 26.44 -19.62
CA ASP A 74 -1.66 27.73 -20.00
C ASP A 74 -0.78 28.95 -19.68
N GLY A 75 0.55 28.80 -19.89
CA GLY A 75 1.53 29.85 -19.62
C GLY A 75 1.79 30.10 -18.13
N LYS A 76 1.39 29.19 -17.24
CA LYS A 76 1.58 29.31 -15.79
C LYS A 76 2.21 28.05 -15.20
N ALA A 77 3.02 28.24 -14.17
CA ALA A 77 3.52 27.17 -13.32
C ALA A 77 3.66 27.67 -11.89
N GLN A 78 3.59 26.74 -10.94
CA GLN A 78 3.95 26.97 -9.55
C GLN A 78 4.91 25.87 -9.15
N ILE A 79 6.07 26.27 -8.62
CA ILE A 79 7.10 25.34 -8.11
C ILE A 79 7.39 25.69 -6.66
N ILE A 80 7.82 24.72 -5.86
CA ILE A 80 8.18 24.97 -4.46
C ILE A 80 9.69 24.95 -4.35
N PHE A 81 10.26 26.12 -4.05
CA PHE A 81 11.68 26.24 -3.75
C PHE A 81 11.96 25.79 -2.31
N LEU A 82 12.95 24.93 -2.16
CA LEU A 82 13.46 24.47 -0.87
C LEU A 82 14.68 25.32 -0.50
N ALA A 83 14.52 26.22 0.46
CA ALA A 83 15.60 27.08 0.91
C ALA A 83 16.75 26.25 1.52
N PRO A 84 18.02 26.58 1.24
CA PRO A 84 19.15 25.86 1.81
C PRO A 84 19.12 25.85 3.34
N LEU A 85 19.66 24.78 3.94
CA LEU A 85 19.80 24.63 5.39
C LEU A 85 20.86 25.57 6.01
N ILE A 86 21.69 26.18 5.16
CA ILE A 86 22.77 27.08 5.55
C ILE A 86 22.42 28.49 5.04
N PRO A 87 22.50 29.53 5.88
CA PRO A 87 22.24 30.92 5.49
C PRO A 87 23.18 31.41 4.37
N GLY A 88 22.69 32.32 3.54
CA GLY A 88 23.42 32.90 2.41
C GLY A 88 22.52 33.37 1.28
N GLU A 89 23.10 33.84 0.19
CA GLU A 89 22.35 34.26 -0.99
C GLU A 89 22.08 33.08 -1.94
N SER A 90 20.81 32.88 -2.31
CA SER A 90 20.39 31.94 -3.35
C SER A 90 19.91 32.68 -4.59
N VAL A 91 20.49 32.36 -5.74
CA VAL A 91 20.09 32.90 -7.04
C VAL A 91 19.46 31.78 -7.86
N ILE A 92 18.19 31.94 -8.21
CA ILE A 92 17.41 31.05 -9.06
C ILE A 92 17.30 31.70 -10.44
N THR A 93 17.75 31.01 -11.48
CA THR A 93 17.74 31.49 -12.87
C THR A 93 16.81 30.62 -13.70
N PHE A 94 15.75 31.22 -14.22
CA PHE A 94 14.79 30.58 -15.12
C PHE A 94 15.14 30.91 -16.56
N PHE A 95 15.18 29.91 -17.44
CA PHE A 95 15.53 30.10 -18.84
C PHE A 95 14.86 29.08 -19.76
N ASN A 96 14.71 29.42 -21.04
CA ASN A 96 14.26 28.47 -22.06
C ASN A 96 15.46 27.77 -22.75
N GLU A 97 15.21 26.73 -23.54
CA GLU A 97 16.26 25.85 -24.10
C GLU A 97 17.40 26.59 -24.81
N ASP A 98 17.07 27.63 -25.60
CA ASP A 98 18.04 28.44 -26.35
C ASP A 98 18.59 29.65 -25.57
N LYS A 99 18.17 29.83 -24.32
CA LYS A 99 18.50 30.95 -23.42
C LYS A 99 18.18 32.33 -24.01
N SER A 100 17.25 32.40 -24.96
CA SER A 100 16.76 33.70 -25.47
C SER A 100 15.91 34.44 -24.44
N ILE A 101 15.37 33.73 -23.45
CA ILE A 101 14.64 34.27 -22.31
C ILE A 101 15.36 33.80 -21.04
N GLU A 102 15.81 34.74 -20.20
CA GLU A 102 16.45 34.47 -18.92
C GLU A 102 15.93 35.45 -17.85
N LYS A 103 15.55 34.94 -16.68
CA LYS A 103 15.09 35.74 -15.55
C LYS A 103 15.67 35.22 -14.25
N LYS A 104 16.22 36.13 -13.43
CA LYS A 104 16.84 35.81 -12.14
C LYS A 104 15.96 36.25 -10.99
N LEU A 105 15.86 35.40 -9.99
CA LEU A 105 15.28 35.65 -8.68
C LEU A 105 16.40 35.48 -7.65
N VAL A 106 16.59 36.49 -6.79
CA VAL A 106 17.59 36.47 -5.72
C VAL A 106 16.86 36.42 -4.39
N LEU A 107 17.22 35.45 -3.56
CA LEU A 107 16.67 35.21 -2.23
C LEU A 107 17.77 35.32 -1.18
N ASP A 108 17.50 36.10 -0.13
CA ASP A 108 18.38 36.22 1.04
C ASP A 108 17.94 35.21 2.10
N ILE A 109 18.75 34.18 2.31
CA ILE A 109 18.45 33.09 3.25
C ILE A 109 19.06 33.42 4.60
N ILE A 110 18.20 33.66 5.59
CA ILE A 110 18.58 34.04 6.94
C ILE A 110 18.34 32.91 7.94
N GLU A 111 19.08 32.92 9.05
CA GLU A 111 18.85 32.02 10.16
C GLU A 111 17.86 32.65 11.15
N GLU A 112 16.85 31.90 11.55
CA GLU A 112 16.02 32.29 12.69
C GLU A 112 16.83 32.05 13.98
N SER A 113 17.23 33.13 14.66
CA SER A 113 18.02 33.00 15.89
C SER A 113 17.12 32.66 17.08
N ILE A 114 16.88 31.38 17.30
CA ILE A 114 16.17 30.89 18.50
C ILE A 114 17.22 30.55 19.56
N ASN A 115 17.19 31.23 20.70
CA ASN A 115 18.11 30.94 21.81
C ASN A 115 17.63 29.70 22.58
N LEU A 116 18.07 28.52 22.15
CA LEU A 116 17.65 27.23 22.71
C LEU A 116 18.58 26.78 23.86
N PRO A 117 18.03 26.29 25.00
CA PRO A 117 18.84 25.77 26.08
C PRO A 117 19.49 24.42 25.70
N LYS A 118 20.66 24.13 26.29
CA LYS A 118 21.36 22.86 26.08
C LYS A 118 20.58 21.69 26.68
N THR A 119 20.54 20.57 25.96
CA THR A 119 20.03 19.28 26.46
C THR A 119 21.16 18.23 26.54
N LYS A 120 20.79 16.98 26.78
CA LYS A 120 21.64 15.80 26.91
C LYS A 120 21.02 14.58 26.24
N LEU A 121 21.83 13.59 25.88
CA LEU A 121 21.32 12.26 25.52
C LEU A 121 21.63 11.27 26.64
N ILE A 122 20.65 10.41 26.92
CA ILE A 122 20.78 9.27 27.83
C ILE A 122 20.97 7.98 27.02
N ILE A 123 21.56 6.97 27.65
CA ILE A 123 21.80 5.66 27.02
C ILE A 123 20.66 4.72 27.40
N LEU A 124 19.94 4.21 26.41
CA LEU A 124 18.91 3.18 26.58
C LEU A 124 19.50 1.77 26.53
N GLU A 125 20.46 1.55 25.65
CA GLU A 125 21.09 0.26 25.42
C GLU A 125 22.57 0.45 25.07
N LYS A 126 23.42 -0.44 25.55
CA LYS A 126 24.84 -0.54 25.17
C LYS A 126 25.22 -2.01 25.02
N LYS A 127 25.85 -2.35 23.89
CA LYS A 127 26.50 -3.65 23.65
C LYS A 127 27.97 -3.45 23.28
N GLY A 128 28.80 -4.41 23.66
CA GLY A 128 30.24 -4.43 23.39
C GLY A 128 31.01 -3.19 23.84
N ASN A 129 32.13 -2.93 23.15
CA ASN A 129 33.06 -1.86 23.50
C ASN A 129 32.69 -0.54 22.83
N VAL A 130 32.41 0.47 23.66
CA VAL A 130 32.08 1.84 23.24
C VAL A 130 32.94 2.81 24.05
N LEU A 131 33.59 3.73 23.35
CA LEU A 131 34.45 4.76 23.92
C LEU A 131 33.78 6.13 23.79
N TYR A 132 34.02 7.00 24.77
CA TYR A 132 33.45 8.32 24.87
C TYR A 132 34.52 9.34 25.26
N LYS A 133 34.53 10.47 24.57
CA LYS A 133 35.41 11.60 24.82
C LYS A 133 34.56 12.78 25.28
N LYS A 134 34.70 13.16 26.55
CA LYS A 134 33.98 14.29 27.15
C LYS A 134 34.34 15.62 26.47
N PRO A 135 33.48 16.63 26.55
CA PRO A 135 33.79 17.97 26.04
C PRO A 135 35.09 18.52 26.66
N ASN A 136 35.96 19.07 25.81
CA ASN A 136 37.27 19.64 26.20
C ASN A 136 38.25 18.66 26.88
N SER A 137 37.99 17.35 26.84
CA SER A 137 38.95 16.32 27.25
C SER A 137 39.73 15.87 26.03
N ASP A 138 40.96 15.38 26.20
CA ASP A 138 41.70 14.63 25.16
C ASP A 138 41.73 13.12 25.38
N ILE A 139 41.06 12.66 26.44
CA ILE A 139 41.07 11.27 26.90
C ILE A 139 39.79 10.56 26.44
N TRP A 140 39.97 9.36 25.89
CA TRP A 140 38.89 8.42 25.58
C TRP A 140 38.65 7.49 26.77
N ASP A 141 37.45 7.51 27.31
CA ASP A 141 37.02 6.63 28.40
C ASP A 141 36.06 5.55 27.89
N SER A 142 35.97 4.41 28.57
CA SER A 142 34.92 3.43 28.31
C SER A 142 33.56 3.99 28.72
N LEU A 143 32.57 3.89 27.83
CA LEU A 143 31.22 4.41 28.06
C LEU A 143 30.47 3.51 29.06
N SER A 144 29.97 4.09 30.15
CA SER A 144 29.05 3.41 31.09
C SER A 144 27.59 3.74 30.76
N LEU A 145 26.65 2.87 31.15
CA LEU A 145 25.20 3.13 30.95
C LEU A 145 24.69 4.38 31.69
N GLU A 146 25.38 4.80 32.76
CA GLU A 146 25.07 6.02 33.51
C GLU A 146 25.66 7.28 32.88
N THR A 147 26.47 7.15 31.83
CA THR A 147 27.12 8.28 31.18
C THR A 147 26.09 9.13 30.43
N ILE A 148 26.17 10.44 30.63
CA ILE A 148 25.36 11.43 29.92
C ILE A 148 26.17 11.98 28.74
N ILE A 149 25.62 11.88 27.54
CA ILE A 149 26.24 12.42 26.31
C ILE A 149 25.89 13.91 26.19
N GLN A 150 26.90 14.73 25.94
CA GLN A 150 26.82 16.20 25.95
C GLN A 150 27.21 16.81 24.61
N GLU A 151 26.81 18.07 24.38
CA GLU A 151 27.30 18.89 23.28
C GLU A 151 28.85 18.99 23.29
N ASN A 152 29.47 18.93 22.11
CA ASN A 152 30.92 18.91 21.89
C ASN A 152 31.64 17.64 22.42
N SER A 153 31.01 16.48 22.29
CA SER A 153 31.61 15.19 22.67
C SER A 153 31.81 14.27 21.47
N ASP A 154 32.78 13.36 21.55
CA ASP A 154 32.94 12.27 20.55
C ASP A 154 32.51 10.92 21.15
N LEU A 155 31.93 10.08 20.30
CA LEU A 155 31.57 8.71 20.60
C LEU A 155 32.14 7.77 19.53
N LEU A 156 32.71 6.66 19.97
CA LEU A 156 33.35 5.65 19.12
C LEU A 156 32.90 4.25 19.52
N THR A 157 32.16 3.56 18.67
CA THR A 157 31.83 2.14 18.83
C THR A 157 32.88 1.29 18.11
N LEU A 158 33.37 0.22 18.75
CA LEU A 158 34.24 -0.75 18.10
C LEU A 158 33.42 -1.76 17.28
N LYS A 159 34.06 -2.78 16.70
CA LYS A 159 33.39 -3.76 15.82
C LYS A 159 32.26 -4.54 16.51
N ASP A 160 32.37 -4.74 17.82
CA ASP A 160 31.37 -5.37 18.68
C ASP A 160 30.47 -4.34 19.39
N GLY A 161 30.72 -3.05 19.18
CA GLY A 161 30.08 -1.95 19.90
C GLY A 161 28.74 -1.54 19.29
N PHE A 162 27.78 -1.20 20.14
CA PHE A 162 26.51 -0.57 19.75
C PHE A 162 26.01 0.28 20.91
N VAL A 163 25.42 1.44 20.60
CA VAL A 163 24.76 2.27 21.61
C VAL A 163 23.47 2.89 21.09
N HIS A 164 22.42 2.83 21.90
CA HIS A 164 21.13 3.47 21.64
C HIS A 164 20.99 4.68 22.54
N LEU A 165 20.98 5.87 21.94
CA LEU A 165 20.88 7.15 22.62
C LEU A 165 19.45 7.71 22.48
N LYS A 166 18.97 8.40 23.51
CA LYS A 166 17.67 9.06 23.52
C LYS A 166 17.74 10.44 24.18
N GLU A 167 17.02 11.41 23.62
CA GLU A 167 16.74 12.67 24.29
C GLU A 167 15.64 12.44 25.37
N PRO A 168 15.81 12.89 26.62
CA PRO A 168 14.90 12.53 27.72
C PRO A 168 13.44 12.95 27.57
N ASN A 169 13.17 14.08 26.92
CA ASN A 169 11.88 14.75 26.90
C ASN A 169 11.15 14.60 25.55
N LEU A 170 11.90 14.36 24.47
CA LEU A 170 11.40 14.23 23.11
C LEU A 170 11.64 12.81 22.57
N ASN A 171 10.83 12.42 21.58
CA ASN A 171 10.99 11.14 20.89
C ASN A 171 12.09 11.22 19.80
N ILE A 172 13.30 11.57 20.24
CA ILE A 172 14.50 11.67 19.41
C ILE A 172 15.47 10.59 19.85
N GLU A 173 15.76 9.65 18.95
CA GLU A 173 16.64 8.52 19.20
C GLU A 173 17.72 8.40 18.13
N ILE A 174 18.93 8.03 18.57
CA ILE A 174 20.10 7.81 17.73
C ILE A 174 20.70 6.46 18.10
N LYS A 175 20.56 5.46 17.23
CA LYS A 175 21.28 4.19 17.35
C LYS A 175 22.60 4.33 16.60
N VAL A 176 23.71 4.23 17.31
CA VAL A 176 25.06 4.29 16.77
C VAL A 176 25.54 2.86 16.57
N THR A 177 25.78 2.48 15.32
CA THR A 177 26.09 1.10 14.93
C THR A 177 27.52 0.73 15.26
N SER A 178 27.93 -0.51 15.00
CA SER A 178 29.33 -0.95 15.14
C SER A 178 30.29 -0.21 14.22
N ASP A 179 31.56 -0.14 14.63
CA ASP A 179 32.66 0.52 13.90
C ASP A 179 32.36 1.97 13.47
N THR A 180 31.73 2.74 14.36
CA THR A 180 31.20 4.07 14.09
C THR A 180 31.84 5.14 14.96
N GLN A 181 32.22 6.28 14.35
CA GLN A 181 32.70 7.46 15.04
C GLN A 181 31.82 8.67 14.74
N LEU A 182 31.33 9.29 15.80
CA LEU A 182 30.35 10.37 15.79
C LEU A 182 30.87 11.53 16.67
N TYR A 183 30.69 12.78 16.23
CA TYR A 183 30.96 14.00 17.01
C TYR A 183 29.69 14.84 17.17
N ILE A 184 29.22 15.04 18.40
CA ILE A 184 28.02 15.83 18.69
C ILE A 184 28.39 17.32 18.69
N LYS A 185 27.97 18.08 17.68
CA LYS A 185 28.27 19.52 17.53
C LYS A 185 27.32 20.39 18.33
N ARG A 186 26.02 20.14 18.19
CA ARG A 186 24.94 20.88 18.86
C ARG A 186 23.93 19.91 19.46
N LEU A 187 23.47 20.23 20.65
CA LEU A 187 22.47 19.43 21.36
C LEU A 187 21.60 20.36 22.23
N ARG A 188 20.57 20.95 21.63
CA ARG A 188 19.72 21.97 22.26
C ARG A 188 18.25 21.73 21.94
N VAL A 189 17.39 21.96 22.94
CA VAL A 189 15.93 21.71 22.87
C VAL A 189 15.19 22.75 23.71
N SER A 190 14.11 23.36 23.21
CA SER A 190 13.23 24.25 23.98
C SER A 190 12.14 23.49 24.76
N GLU A 191 11.53 24.15 25.75
CA GLU A 191 10.34 23.64 26.44
C GLU A 191 9.13 23.48 25.50
N ASN A 192 9.11 24.21 24.37
CA ASN A 192 8.04 24.16 23.38
C ASN A 192 8.27 23.07 22.31
N GLY A 193 9.37 22.30 22.41
CA GLY A 193 9.69 21.22 21.48
C GLY A 193 10.56 21.62 20.29
N ASP A 194 11.07 22.85 20.24
CA ASP A 194 12.01 23.28 19.19
C ASP A 194 13.37 22.64 19.41
N ILE A 195 14.04 22.21 18.34
CA ILE A 195 15.31 21.49 18.44
C ILE A 195 16.41 22.13 17.59
N ASP A 196 17.64 22.05 18.06
CA ASP A 196 18.86 22.33 17.30
C ASP A 196 19.90 21.26 17.67
N ILE A 197 19.81 20.14 16.95
CA ILE A 197 20.66 18.96 17.13
C ILE A 197 21.49 18.79 15.87
N GLU A 198 22.81 18.86 16.01
CA GLU A 198 23.74 18.66 14.91
C GLU A 198 24.82 17.68 15.35
N TYR A 199 25.10 16.67 14.53
CA TYR A 199 26.27 15.83 14.72
C TYR A 199 26.96 15.51 13.40
N GLU A 200 28.25 15.21 13.50
CA GLU A 200 29.09 14.82 12.38
C GLU A 200 29.45 13.33 12.47
N LEU A 201 29.09 12.59 11.43
CA LEU A 201 29.48 11.19 11.26
C LEU A 201 30.81 11.11 10.51
N LYS A 202 31.88 10.83 11.25
CA LYS A 202 33.23 10.70 10.70
C LYS A 202 33.42 9.37 9.96
N LYS A 203 32.79 8.30 10.47
CA LYS A 203 32.84 6.94 9.92
C LYS A 203 31.67 6.12 10.47
N GLY A 204 31.19 5.13 9.71
CA GLY A 204 30.27 4.10 10.19
C GLY A 204 28.81 4.42 9.85
N ALA A 205 27.86 4.08 10.72
CA ALA A 205 26.46 4.34 10.47
C ALA A 205 25.66 4.73 11.73
N THR A 206 24.58 5.47 11.49
CA THR A 206 23.60 5.85 12.51
C THR A 206 22.19 5.59 12.00
N ILE A 207 21.30 5.19 12.90
CA ILE A 207 19.87 5.05 12.65
C ILE A 207 19.16 6.04 13.55
N ASN A 208 18.41 6.94 12.95
CA ASN A 208 17.84 8.09 13.60
C ASN A 208 16.32 8.01 13.53
N LYS A 209 15.66 8.29 14.65
CA LYS A 209 14.21 8.32 14.75
C LYS A 209 13.78 9.63 15.40
N ILE A 210 13.01 10.43 14.66
CA ILE A 210 12.49 11.72 15.11
C ILE A 210 10.98 11.69 14.87
N LYS A 211 10.18 11.46 15.91
CA LYS A 211 8.71 11.38 15.79
C LYS A 211 7.97 12.71 15.89
N GLU A 212 8.65 13.78 16.28
CA GLU A 212 8.02 15.09 16.47
C GLU A 212 7.92 15.86 15.13
N ILE A 213 6.78 16.52 14.90
CA ILE A 213 6.65 17.50 13.82
C ILE A 213 7.45 18.73 14.24
N LEU A 214 8.62 18.89 13.62
CA LEU A 214 9.48 20.03 13.91
C LEU A 214 8.77 21.33 13.49
N ALA A 215 8.72 22.29 14.41
CA ALA A 215 8.27 23.65 14.15
C ALA A 215 9.19 24.32 13.12
N PRO A 216 8.71 25.32 12.34
CA PRO A 216 9.57 26.14 11.50
C PRO A 216 10.77 26.67 12.30
N GLY A 217 11.99 26.52 11.78
CA GLY A 217 13.22 26.92 12.46
C GLY A 217 13.92 25.84 13.28
N SER A 218 13.25 24.72 13.61
CA SER A 218 13.89 23.56 14.26
C SER A 218 14.80 22.78 13.30
N LYS A 219 15.98 22.40 13.78
CA LYS A 219 17.04 21.76 12.98
C LYS A 219 17.49 20.46 13.61
N TYR A 220 17.47 19.41 12.80
CA TYR A 220 18.19 18.17 13.07
C TYR A 220 19.09 17.87 11.89
N LEU A 221 20.40 18.03 12.09
CA LEU A 221 21.40 17.99 11.03
C LEU A 221 22.41 16.86 11.25
N VAL A 222 22.59 16.03 10.22
CA VAL A 222 23.65 15.01 10.19
C VAL A 222 24.63 15.38 9.08
N GLY A 223 25.88 15.65 9.46
CA GLY A 223 26.94 16.00 8.54
C GLY A 223 27.94 14.86 8.31
N SER A 224 28.44 14.71 7.09
CA SER A 224 29.64 13.90 6.81
C SER A 224 30.40 14.46 5.62
N GLY A 225 31.39 15.31 5.88
CA GLY A 225 32.13 16.03 4.84
C GLY A 225 31.23 16.98 4.04
N SER A 226 30.99 16.64 2.77
CA SER A 226 30.22 17.46 1.82
C SER A 226 28.71 17.20 1.80
N VAL A 227 28.21 16.32 2.66
CA VAL A 227 26.80 15.93 2.73
C VAL A 227 26.22 16.37 4.06
N VAL A 228 25.11 17.13 4.02
CA VAL A 228 24.31 17.49 5.19
C VAL A 228 22.90 16.95 5.01
N ALA A 229 22.32 16.31 6.01
CA ALA A 229 20.94 15.81 5.99
C ALA A 229 20.11 16.52 7.06
N GLY A 230 19.03 17.20 6.65
CA GLY A 230 18.02 17.82 7.50
C GLY A 230 16.71 17.03 7.48
N VAL A 231 16.03 16.93 8.62
CA VAL A 231 14.84 16.07 8.75
C VAL A 231 13.66 16.74 9.41
N ARG A 232 12.46 16.29 9.04
CA ARG A 232 11.18 16.66 9.65
C ARG A 232 10.31 15.41 9.80
N GLY A 233 10.14 14.90 11.02
CA GLY A 233 9.29 13.73 11.32
C GLY A 233 9.68 12.46 10.56
N THR A 234 10.90 11.94 10.76
CA THR A 234 11.48 10.88 9.93
C THR A 234 12.18 9.78 10.71
N GLU A 235 12.19 8.58 10.12
CA GLU A 235 13.08 7.48 10.49
C GLU A 235 14.05 7.21 9.33
N PHE A 236 15.35 7.33 9.57
CA PHE A 236 16.35 7.25 8.50
C PHE A 236 17.71 6.71 8.97
N GLY A 237 18.40 6.04 8.05
CA GLY A 237 19.78 5.61 8.21
C GLY A 237 20.75 6.57 7.52
N PHE A 238 21.81 6.97 8.19
CA PHE A 238 22.92 7.73 7.61
C PHE A 238 24.22 6.93 7.77
N GLU A 239 24.93 6.71 6.67
CA GLU A 239 26.10 5.84 6.61
C GLU A 239 27.26 6.51 5.85
N LYS A 240 28.47 6.37 6.39
CA LYS A 240 29.73 6.82 5.79
C LYS A 240 30.72 5.65 5.70
N ILE A 241 30.84 5.08 4.50
CA ILE A 241 31.83 4.04 4.19
C ILE A 241 32.91 4.62 3.26
N GLY A 242 34.11 4.84 3.79
CA GLY A 242 35.16 5.53 3.04
C GLY A 242 34.69 6.91 2.60
N ASP A 243 34.81 7.23 1.32
CA ASP A 243 34.36 8.52 0.77
C ASP A 243 32.87 8.55 0.39
N ILE A 244 32.14 7.43 0.51
CA ILE A 244 30.75 7.32 0.10
C ILE A 244 29.82 7.63 1.28
N ALA A 245 28.92 8.59 1.10
CA ALA A 245 27.81 8.83 2.00
C ALA A 245 26.53 8.20 1.44
N LYS A 246 25.79 7.46 2.28
CA LYS A 246 24.48 6.88 1.95
C LYS A 246 23.44 7.33 2.95
N ILE A 247 22.27 7.67 2.44
CA ILE A 247 21.10 8.06 3.24
C ILE A 247 19.95 7.17 2.83
N ARG A 248 19.35 6.46 3.79
CA ARG A 248 18.20 5.57 3.59
C ARG A 248 17.02 6.13 4.34
N THR A 249 15.96 6.53 3.65
CA THR A 249 14.76 7.09 4.30
C THR A 249 13.71 5.99 4.44
N PHE A 250 13.38 5.62 5.68
CA PHE A 250 12.38 4.61 5.99
C PHE A 250 11.00 5.24 6.21
N GLU A 251 10.95 6.41 6.85
CA GLU A 251 9.75 7.20 7.09
C GLU A 251 10.04 8.70 6.88
N GLY A 252 9.07 9.44 6.34
CA GLY A 252 9.16 10.89 6.11
C GLY A 252 10.06 11.29 4.92
N THR A 253 10.65 12.49 4.97
CA THR A 253 11.58 13.01 3.94
C THR A 253 12.84 13.56 4.57
N VAL A 254 14.00 13.11 4.07
CA VAL A 254 15.30 13.64 4.46
C VAL A 254 15.78 14.60 3.37
N TYR A 255 15.97 15.87 3.72
CA TYR A 255 16.51 16.87 2.81
C TYR A 255 18.04 16.82 2.86
N THR A 256 18.68 16.33 1.81
CA THR A 256 20.14 16.26 1.76
C THR A 256 20.74 17.35 0.88
N MET A 257 21.82 17.97 1.35
CA MET A 257 22.55 18.99 0.61
C MET A 257 23.90 18.45 0.17
N VAL A 258 24.20 18.56 -1.13
CA VAL A 258 25.48 18.23 -1.73
C VAL A 258 25.85 19.30 -2.74
N ASN A 259 27.08 19.85 -2.64
CA ASN A 259 27.55 20.92 -3.52
C ASN A 259 26.57 22.10 -3.58
N ASN A 260 26.05 22.51 -2.41
CA ASN A 260 25.03 23.54 -2.21
C ASN A 260 23.64 23.27 -2.82
N ARG A 261 23.44 22.14 -3.50
CA ARG A 261 22.14 21.72 -4.04
C ARG A 261 21.41 20.82 -3.07
N MET A 262 20.11 21.05 -2.89
CA MET A 262 19.25 20.26 -2.01
C MET A 262 18.51 19.19 -2.81
N PHE A 263 18.47 17.98 -2.26
CA PHE A 263 17.79 16.81 -2.80
C PHE A 263 16.86 16.23 -1.73
N PRO A 264 15.53 16.18 -1.95
CA PRO A 264 14.62 15.48 -1.06
C PRO A 264 14.74 13.96 -1.26
N VAL A 265 14.98 13.22 -0.18
CA VAL A 265 15.05 11.75 -0.16
C VAL A 265 13.82 11.24 0.60
N THR A 266 12.77 10.92 -0.14
CA THR A 266 11.50 10.46 0.40
C THR A 266 11.54 9.00 0.87
N ALA A 267 10.62 8.61 1.75
CA ALA A 267 10.49 7.25 2.26
C ALA A 267 10.49 6.19 1.13
N GLY A 268 11.25 5.12 1.33
CA GLY A 268 11.42 4.05 0.33
C GLY A 268 12.51 4.34 -0.71
N ASN A 269 13.25 5.44 -0.56
CA ASN A 269 14.41 5.77 -1.40
C ASN A 269 15.73 5.81 -0.61
N MET A 270 16.81 5.60 -1.35
CA MET A 270 18.19 5.70 -0.91
C MET A 270 18.92 6.73 -1.78
N PHE A 271 19.58 7.68 -1.12
CA PHE A 271 20.50 8.61 -1.73
C PHE A 271 21.95 8.14 -1.51
N SER A 272 22.78 8.23 -2.53
CA SER A 272 24.21 7.93 -2.45
C SER A 272 25.02 9.03 -3.14
N TYR A 273 26.11 9.45 -2.49
CA TYR A 273 27.06 10.41 -3.07
C TYR A 273 28.50 10.02 -2.75
N SER A 274 29.38 10.19 -3.75
CA SER A 274 30.83 10.14 -3.59
C SER A 274 31.43 11.40 -4.24
N PRO A 275 32.45 12.03 -3.64
CA PRO A 275 33.21 13.11 -4.29
C PRO A 275 33.82 12.72 -5.66
N SER A 276 33.97 11.42 -5.93
CA SER A 276 34.42 10.89 -7.22
C SER A 276 33.35 10.87 -8.32
N GLN A 277 32.08 11.10 -7.97
CA GLN A 277 30.95 11.14 -8.89
C GLN A 277 30.44 12.58 -9.01
N ILE A 278 30.21 13.04 -10.25
CA ILE A 278 29.79 14.42 -10.53
C ILE A 278 28.38 14.69 -10.00
N ASN A 279 27.48 13.70 -10.11
CA ASN A 279 26.09 13.80 -9.67
C ASN A 279 25.76 12.74 -8.63
N PRO A 280 24.95 13.06 -7.61
CA PRO A 280 24.44 12.07 -6.68
C PRO A 280 23.46 11.10 -7.36
N THR A 281 23.25 9.93 -6.75
CA THR A 281 22.28 8.94 -7.24
C THR A 281 21.14 8.74 -6.24
N LEU A 282 19.90 8.80 -6.73
CA LEU A 282 18.70 8.44 -5.99
C LEU A 282 18.17 7.09 -6.52
N GLN A 283 17.98 6.11 -5.65
CA GLN A 283 17.56 4.75 -5.99
C GLN A 283 16.48 4.27 -5.01
N LYS A 284 15.77 3.20 -5.34
CA LYS A 284 14.89 2.54 -4.36
C LYS A 284 15.70 1.96 -3.20
N LEU A 285 15.07 1.93 -2.03
CA LEU A 285 15.62 1.35 -0.83
C LEU A 285 16.09 -0.10 -1.08
N ASP A 286 17.31 -0.40 -0.65
CA ASP A 286 17.94 -1.72 -0.82
C ASP A 286 17.53 -2.71 0.29
N LYS A 287 17.13 -2.20 1.47
CA LYS A 287 16.80 -2.99 2.66
C LYS A 287 15.68 -2.35 3.48
N LEU A 288 14.82 -3.15 4.09
CA LEU A 288 13.83 -2.66 5.07
C LEU A 288 14.51 -2.26 6.39
N LEU A 289 13.85 -1.41 7.20
CA LEU A 289 14.40 -0.92 8.48
C LEU A 289 14.84 -2.07 9.40
N GLU A 290 14.01 -3.10 9.56
CA GLU A 290 14.33 -4.25 10.42
C GLU A 290 15.59 -5.00 9.95
N GLU A 291 15.75 -5.19 8.63
CA GLU A 291 16.93 -5.83 8.06
C GLU A 291 18.17 -4.95 8.24
N TYR A 292 18.03 -3.64 8.00
CA TYR A 292 19.09 -2.67 8.19
C TYR A 292 19.55 -2.58 9.65
N GLU A 293 18.63 -2.58 10.62
CA GLU A 293 18.97 -2.61 12.04
C GLU A 293 19.72 -3.90 12.42
N ASN A 294 19.26 -5.04 11.92
CA ASN A 294 19.84 -6.35 12.20
C ASN A 294 21.25 -6.55 11.64
N ASP A 295 21.65 -5.82 10.59
CA ASP A 295 23.01 -5.86 10.05
C ASP A 295 24.06 -5.33 11.03
N PHE A 296 23.64 -4.47 11.95
CA PHE A 296 24.55 -3.68 12.78
C PHE A 296 24.48 -3.97 14.27
N ILE A 297 23.44 -4.67 14.73
CA ILE A 297 23.34 -5.13 16.12
C ILE A 297 24.19 -6.41 16.27
N PRO A 298 25.22 -6.43 17.14
CA PRO A 298 26.03 -7.62 17.38
C PRO A 298 25.14 -8.79 17.82
N LYS A 299 25.22 -9.92 17.10
CA LYS A 299 24.53 -11.16 17.49
C LYS A 299 25.24 -11.79 18.68
N GLU A 300 24.49 -12.20 19.70
CA GLU A 300 25.03 -13.01 20.80
C GLU A 300 25.50 -14.37 20.26
N GLU A 301 26.78 -14.70 20.47
CA GLU A 301 27.34 -16.00 20.10
C GLU A 301 26.75 -17.11 20.99
N GLN A 302 25.92 -17.97 20.41
CA GLN A 302 25.63 -19.28 21.00
C GLN A 302 26.76 -20.27 20.67
N PRO A 303 27.10 -21.22 21.57
CA PRO A 303 28.22 -22.15 21.37
C PRO A 303 27.99 -23.10 20.18
N LYS A 304 29.03 -23.26 19.36
CA LYS A 304 29.05 -24.17 18.19
C LYS A 304 29.22 -25.63 18.62
N GLU A 305 28.33 -26.50 18.13
CA GLU A 305 28.63 -27.93 17.92
C GLU A 305 28.89 -28.20 16.43
N GLU A 306 29.87 -29.06 16.18
CA GLU A 306 30.43 -29.39 14.86
C GLU A 306 29.66 -30.50 14.11
N THR A 307 29.60 -30.30 12.78
CA THR A 307 29.57 -31.27 11.68
C THR A 307 28.34 -32.14 11.42
N THR A 308 27.68 -31.92 10.26
CA THR A 308 27.94 -32.66 9.00
C THR A 308 27.14 -32.08 7.82
N GLN A 309 27.78 -31.95 6.65
CA GLN A 309 27.18 -31.84 5.31
C GLN A 309 27.41 -33.21 4.61
N PRO A 310 26.63 -33.67 3.60
CA PRO A 310 26.17 -32.86 2.45
C PRO A 310 24.83 -33.26 1.76
N ALA A 311 24.22 -32.30 1.05
CA ALA A 311 23.78 -32.35 -0.36
C ALA A 311 22.65 -31.36 -0.64
N GLU A 312 22.65 -30.85 -1.87
CA GLU A 312 21.85 -29.75 -2.42
C GLU A 312 20.34 -29.91 -2.24
N GLU A 313 19.70 -28.84 -1.76
CA GLU A 313 18.46 -28.30 -2.31
C GLU A 313 18.42 -26.82 -1.94
N GLN A 314 18.12 -25.95 -2.90
CA GLN A 314 17.93 -24.52 -2.64
C GLN A 314 16.91 -24.36 -1.52
N PRO A 315 17.20 -23.62 -0.43
CA PRO A 315 16.14 -23.24 0.48
C PRO A 315 15.28 -22.24 -0.27
N THR A 316 14.14 -22.72 -0.77
CA THR A 316 12.98 -21.90 -1.05
C THR A 316 12.84 -20.99 0.17
N LYS A 317 13.08 -19.69 0.00
CA LYS A 317 12.86 -18.70 1.05
C LYS A 317 11.38 -18.80 1.41
N THR A 318 11.07 -19.59 2.42
CA THR A 318 9.79 -19.59 3.11
C THR A 318 9.66 -18.20 3.67
N LYS A 319 8.85 -17.37 3.01
CA LYS A 319 8.38 -16.11 3.55
C LYS A 319 7.61 -16.46 4.83
N ALA A 320 8.25 -16.29 5.98
CA ALA A 320 7.53 -16.17 7.23
C ALA A 320 6.69 -14.89 7.11
N ASN A 321 5.41 -15.05 6.78
CA ASN A 321 4.45 -13.95 6.76
C ASN A 321 4.11 -13.64 8.22
N ILE A 322 4.66 -12.56 8.78
CA ILE A 322 4.30 -12.06 10.13
C ILE A 322 2.96 -11.31 10.03
N GLY A 323 1.94 -11.97 9.47
CA GLY A 323 0.64 -11.38 9.13
C GLY A 323 -0.48 -11.68 10.12
N ASN A 324 -0.16 -12.19 11.31
CA ASN A 324 -1.18 -12.83 12.16
C ASN A 324 -1.25 -12.25 13.59
N ILE A 325 -1.05 -10.94 13.76
CA ILE A 325 -1.51 -10.22 14.95
C ILE A 325 -2.78 -9.47 14.52
N SER A 326 -3.93 -9.82 15.09
CA SER A 326 -5.18 -9.09 14.85
C SER A 326 -5.78 -8.57 16.15
N PHE A 327 -6.01 -7.26 16.21
CA PHE A 327 -6.79 -6.59 17.25
C PHE A 327 -7.93 -5.82 16.61
N GLY A 328 -9.17 -6.06 17.03
CA GLY A 328 -10.32 -5.32 16.53
C GLY A 328 -11.63 -6.09 16.65
N LYS A 329 -12.74 -5.41 16.29
CA LYS A 329 -14.06 -6.05 16.23
C LYS A 329 -14.12 -7.01 15.04
N GLN A 330 -14.50 -8.26 15.29
CA GLN A 330 -14.78 -9.26 14.28
C GLN A 330 -16.18 -9.84 14.50
N GLN A 331 -16.92 -10.00 13.42
CA GLN A 331 -18.19 -10.70 13.44
C GLN A 331 -17.94 -12.20 13.25
N LYS A 332 -18.44 -13.00 14.18
CA LYS A 332 -18.35 -14.47 14.18
C LYS A 332 -19.75 -15.04 14.27
N GLY A 333 -20.30 -15.46 13.13
CA GLY A 333 -21.71 -15.81 13.00
C GLY A 333 -22.60 -14.56 13.19
N LEU A 334 -23.59 -14.65 14.09
CA LEU A 334 -24.48 -13.52 14.41
C LEU A 334 -23.91 -12.56 15.47
N ASN A 335 -22.82 -12.93 16.16
CA ASN A 335 -22.27 -12.16 17.27
C ASN A 335 -21.03 -11.35 16.86
N SER A 336 -20.84 -10.19 17.48
CA SER A 336 -19.67 -9.33 17.29
C SER A 336 -18.77 -9.39 18.53
N TYR A 337 -17.47 -9.57 18.34
CA TYR A 337 -16.49 -9.68 19.42
C TYR A 337 -15.28 -8.78 19.17
N LEU A 338 -14.72 -8.19 20.22
CA LEU A 338 -13.35 -7.69 20.24
C LEU A 338 -12.39 -8.88 20.30
N VAL A 339 -11.56 -9.05 19.28
CA VAL A 339 -10.65 -10.19 19.14
C VAL A 339 -9.21 -9.77 19.37
N TYR A 340 -8.49 -10.57 20.15
CA TYR A 340 -7.05 -10.50 20.37
C TYR A 340 -6.44 -11.82 19.86
N SER A 341 -5.88 -11.80 18.65
CA SER A 341 -5.33 -13.01 18.03
C SER A 341 -3.84 -12.84 17.73
N PHE A 342 -3.06 -13.85 18.10
CA PHE A 342 -1.71 -14.10 17.60
C PHE A 342 -1.68 -15.49 16.96
N ALA A 343 -1.72 -15.58 15.64
CA ALA A 343 -2.02 -16.82 14.93
C ALA A 343 -1.00 -17.17 13.83
N PRO A 344 0.32 -17.23 14.09
CA PRO A 344 1.32 -17.47 13.05
C PRO A 344 1.06 -18.78 12.30
N ASN A 345 1.22 -18.75 10.97
CA ASN A 345 1.07 -19.92 10.11
C ASN A 345 2.39 -20.16 9.38
N PHE A 346 2.89 -21.39 9.46
CA PHE A 346 4.11 -21.83 8.80
C PHE A 346 3.78 -22.89 7.76
N ASP A 347 4.27 -22.71 6.55
CA ASP A 347 4.11 -23.64 5.44
C ASP A 347 5.49 -24.14 5.01
N PHE A 348 5.68 -25.46 5.05
CA PHE A 348 6.94 -26.16 4.77
C PHE A 348 6.78 -27.11 3.57
N GLY A 349 6.00 -26.73 2.56
CA GLY A 349 5.76 -27.56 1.38
C GLY A 349 4.63 -28.57 1.64
N PRO A 350 4.90 -29.88 1.76
CA PRO A 350 3.86 -30.87 2.04
C PRO A 350 3.23 -30.75 3.43
N PHE A 351 3.84 -29.99 4.34
CA PHE A 351 3.32 -29.78 5.69
C PHE A 351 3.08 -28.31 5.94
N GLY A 352 2.01 -27.98 6.67
CA GLY A 352 1.76 -26.66 7.21
C GLY A 352 1.19 -26.75 8.61
N ILE A 353 1.63 -25.86 9.49
CA ILE A 353 1.17 -25.79 10.87
C ILE A 353 1.07 -24.33 11.31
N GLY A 354 -0.01 -24.00 11.99
CA GLY A 354 -0.20 -22.73 12.66
C GLY A 354 -0.88 -22.98 13.99
N ILE A 355 -0.16 -22.72 15.06
CA ILE A 355 -0.70 -22.71 16.42
C ILE A 355 -0.67 -21.26 16.87
N GLY A 356 -1.75 -20.81 17.47
CA GLY A 356 -1.80 -19.46 17.99
C GLY A 356 -2.65 -19.33 19.22
N PHE A 357 -2.90 -18.07 19.55
CA PHE A 357 -3.56 -17.63 20.74
C PHE A 357 -4.72 -16.74 20.33
N ASN A 358 -5.95 -17.10 20.69
CA ASN A 358 -7.15 -16.30 20.44
C ASN A 358 -7.88 -16.01 21.74
N ALA A 359 -8.14 -14.74 22.00
CA ALA A 359 -9.00 -14.30 23.07
C ALA A 359 -10.07 -13.32 22.56
N TYR A 360 -11.23 -13.31 23.20
CA TYR A 360 -12.44 -12.61 22.76
C TYR A 360 -13.06 -11.84 23.92
N GLN A 361 -13.64 -10.69 23.65
CA GLN A 361 -14.53 -9.97 24.56
C GLN A 361 -15.75 -9.51 23.78
N GLU A 362 -16.93 -9.52 24.41
CA GLU A 362 -18.14 -8.93 23.79
C GLU A 362 -18.01 -7.40 23.72
N ASP A 363 -17.50 -6.78 24.79
CA ASP A 363 -17.20 -5.34 24.90
C ASP A 363 -15.93 -5.10 25.73
N ILE A 364 -15.38 -3.88 25.69
CA ILE A 364 -14.11 -3.53 26.36
C ILE A 364 -14.16 -3.74 27.89
N ASN A 365 -15.37 -3.74 28.47
CA ASN A 365 -15.63 -3.93 29.89
C ASN A 365 -16.10 -5.36 30.23
N SER A 366 -16.27 -6.23 29.24
CA SER A 366 -16.74 -7.61 29.43
C SER A 366 -15.57 -8.55 29.76
N PRO A 367 -15.82 -9.69 30.44
CA PRO A 367 -14.80 -10.69 30.72
C PRO A 367 -14.11 -11.17 29.44
N LEU A 368 -12.81 -11.49 29.55
CA LEU A 368 -12.03 -12.10 28.47
C LEU A 368 -12.37 -13.59 28.38
N TYR A 369 -12.72 -14.05 27.18
CA TYR A 369 -12.91 -15.45 26.85
C TYR A 369 -11.67 -15.96 26.12
N TYR A 370 -11.04 -17.01 26.66
CA TYR A 370 -9.95 -17.74 26.01
C TYR A 370 -10.55 -18.81 25.07
N GLY A 371 -10.46 -18.60 23.75
CA GLY A 371 -11.22 -19.33 22.72
C GLY A 371 -12.55 -18.66 22.34
N ILE A 372 -13.17 -19.03 21.20
CA ILE A 372 -14.41 -18.38 20.73
C ILE A 372 -15.55 -18.71 21.71
N PRO A 373 -16.21 -17.70 22.33
CA PRO A 373 -17.31 -17.94 23.24
C PRO A 373 -18.52 -18.55 22.51
N SER A 374 -19.10 -19.61 23.08
CA SER A 374 -20.39 -20.18 22.70
C SER A 374 -21.50 -19.64 23.61
N GLU A 375 -22.77 -19.78 23.23
CA GLU A 375 -23.93 -19.34 24.05
C GLU A 375 -23.95 -19.96 25.47
N SER A 376 -23.30 -21.11 25.65
CA SER A 376 -23.13 -21.82 26.91
C SER A 376 -21.74 -21.69 27.54
N ALA A 377 -20.84 -20.89 26.95
CA ALA A 377 -19.47 -20.75 27.44
C ALA A 377 -19.46 -19.91 28.74
N SER A 378 -19.00 -20.52 29.82
CA SER A 378 -18.57 -19.76 31.00
C SER A 378 -17.22 -19.11 30.68
N PRO A 379 -16.94 -17.88 31.18
CA PRO A 379 -15.61 -17.28 31.05
C PRO A 379 -14.55 -18.29 31.51
N SER A 380 -13.73 -18.78 30.57
CA SER A 380 -12.65 -19.70 30.92
C SER A 380 -11.55 -18.88 31.57
N GLU A 381 -11.20 -19.20 32.81
CA GLU A 381 -9.98 -18.69 33.45
C GLU A 381 -8.72 -19.41 32.92
N ASN A 382 -8.90 -20.48 32.13
CA ASN A 382 -7.80 -21.31 31.67
C ASN A 382 -7.19 -20.76 30.38
N ILE A 383 -6.01 -20.16 30.50
CA ILE A 383 -5.23 -19.61 29.38
C ILE A 383 -4.92 -20.64 28.28
N ILE A 384 -4.91 -21.94 28.61
CA ILE A 384 -4.70 -23.02 27.63
C ILE A 384 -5.87 -23.08 26.63
N SER A 385 -7.09 -22.68 27.04
CA SER A 385 -8.25 -22.60 26.14
C SER A 385 -8.08 -21.57 25.02
N ALA A 386 -7.13 -20.64 25.17
CA ALA A 386 -6.81 -19.67 24.12
C ALA A 386 -5.96 -20.28 23.00
N LEU A 387 -5.30 -21.42 23.25
CA LEU A 387 -4.52 -22.11 22.22
C LEU A 387 -5.46 -22.65 21.14
N SER A 388 -5.20 -22.23 19.91
CA SER A 388 -5.97 -22.64 18.75
C SER A 388 -5.06 -23.23 17.67
N ILE A 389 -5.56 -24.27 17.00
CA ILE A 389 -5.02 -24.68 15.71
C ILE A 389 -5.58 -23.68 14.71
N ASN A 390 -4.72 -22.87 14.11
CA ASN A 390 -5.11 -21.85 13.14
C ASN A 390 -4.88 -22.30 11.71
N TYR A 391 -3.94 -23.23 11.54
CA TYR A 391 -3.60 -23.77 10.25
C TYR A 391 -3.05 -25.20 10.42
N LEU A 392 -3.51 -26.09 9.56
CA LEU A 392 -2.93 -27.41 9.36
C LEU A 392 -2.99 -27.69 7.85
N LYS A 393 -1.89 -28.12 7.25
CA LYS A 393 -1.86 -28.57 5.86
C LYS A 393 -1.06 -29.86 5.78
N LEU A 394 -1.62 -30.84 5.08
CA LEU A 394 -0.95 -32.05 4.63
C LEU A 394 -1.20 -32.13 3.13
N ASP A 395 -0.19 -31.87 2.31
CA ASP A 395 -0.28 -31.85 0.85
C ASP A 395 0.68 -32.86 0.25
N PHE A 396 0.14 -34.03 -0.10
CA PHE A 396 0.87 -35.14 -0.67
C PHE A 396 0.34 -35.47 -2.07
N PRO A 397 1.10 -36.23 -2.88
CA PRO A 397 0.66 -36.59 -4.23
C PRO A 397 -0.69 -37.30 -4.30
N ASN A 398 -1.06 -38.06 -3.25
CA ASN A 398 -2.28 -38.88 -3.23
C ASN A 398 -3.43 -38.26 -2.42
N PHE A 399 -3.14 -37.28 -1.55
CA PHE A 399 -4.17 -36.64 -0.75
C PHE A 399 -3.73 -35.26 -0.28
N TYR A 400 -4.71 -34.42 -0.06
CA TYR A 400 -4.56 -33.09 0.48
C TYR A 400 -5.61 -32.89 1.59
N ILE A 401 -5.16 -32.40 2.74
CA ILE A 401 -6.00 -32.01 3.86
C ILE A 401 -5.55 -30.64 4.31
N ARG A 402 -6.49 -29.72 4.46
CA ARG A 402 -6.22 -28.40 4.99
C ARG A 402 -7.28 -28.00 6.01
N TYR A 403 -6.84 -27.46 7.12
CA TYR A 403 -7.64 -26.69 8.04
C TYR A 403 -7.05 -25.28 8.13
N GLY A 404 -7.86 -24.25 7.92
CA GLY A 404 -7.37 -22.86 8.00
C GLY A 404 -8.39 -21.85 7.49
N ILE A 405 -8.02 -20.56 7.47
CA ILE A 405 -8.90 -19.46 6.99
C ILE A 405 -9.47 -19.82 5.61
N SER A 406 -10.77 -19.63 5.40
CA SER A 406 -11.41 -19.96 4.12
C SER A 406 -10.70 -19.28 2.94
N PRO A 407 -10.18 -20.04 1.96
CA PRO A 407 -9.76 -19.48 0.68
C PRO A 407 -11.00 -19.10 -0.14
N SER A 408 -10.74 -18.41 -1.24
CA SER A 408 -11.71 -18.20 -2.30
C SER A 408 -11.90 -19.47 -3.13
N TYR A 409 -13.16 -19.84 -3.36
CA TYR A 409 -13.58 -20.97 -4.18
C TYR A 409 -14.27 -20.49 -5.45
N THR A 410 -13.76 -20.96 -6.59
CA THR A 410 -14.44 -20.91 -7.88
C THR A 410 -14.49 -22.33 -8.39
N ARG A 411 -15.66 -22.80 -8.82
CA ARG A 411 -15.84 -24.13 -9.43
C ARG A 411 -16.34 -23.99 -10.85
N GLY A 412 -16.05 -24.98 -11.67
CA GLY A 412 -16.32 -24.94 -13.10
C GLY A 412 -15.60 -23.80 -13.82
N LEU A 413 -16.37 -22.99 -14.54
CA LEU A 413 -15.97 -21.71 -15.10
C LEU A 413 -16.42 -20.53 -14.22
N GLY A 414 -17.12 -20.79 -13.11
CA GLY A 414 -17.59 -19.77 -12.18
C GLY A 414 -18.97 -19.22 -12.54
N LEU A 415 -19.79 -19.99 -13.25
CA LEU A 415 -21.16 -19.59 -13.56
C LEU A 415 -22.03 -19.50 -12.31
N PHE A 416 -22.10 -20.53 -11.45
CA PHE A 416 -22.87 -20.48 -10.21
C PHE A 416 -22.02 -20.15 -8.97
N MET A 417 -20.82 -20.73 -8.84
CA MET A 417 -19.92 -20.47 -7.70
C MET A 417 -18.62 -19.79 -8.14
N ASN A 418 -18.50 -18.52 -7.76
CA ASN A 418 -17.47 -17.62 -8.23
C ASN A 418 -16.88 -16.79 -7.08
N ASN A 419 -15.63 -17.08 -6.70
CA ASN A 419 -14.93 -16.37 -5.61
C ASN A 419 -15.70 -16.41 -4.27
N TYR A 420 -16.41 -17.51 -4.01
CA TYR A 420 -17.10 -17.77 -2.75
C TYR A 420 -16.09 -18.00 -1.62
N TYR A 421 -16.30 -17.46 -0.43
CA TYR A 421 -15.48 -17.75 0.74
C TYR A 421 -16.28 -17.50 2.02
N VAL A 422 -15.81 -18.06 3.14
CA VAL A 422 -16.39 -17.81 4.47
C VAL A 422 -15.55 -16.75 5.20
N PRO A 423 -16.05 -15.51 5.38
CA PRO A 423 -15.27 -14.43 5.97
C PRO A 423 -14.81 -14.74 7.39
N TYR A 424 -13.52 -14.47 7.67
CA TYR A 424 -12.86 -14.61 8.97
C TYR A 424 -12.93 -16.00 9.63
N SER A 425 -13.46 -17.02 8.95
CA SER A 425 -13.69 -18.35 9.52
C SER A 425 -12.70 -19.38 8.99
N ARG A 426 -12.44 -20.39 9.81
CA ARG A 426 -11.60 -21.53 9.43
C ARG A 426 -12.48 -22.68 8.95
N VAL A 427 -11.99 -23.39 7.94
CA VAL A 427 -12.72 -24.45 7.25
C VAL A 427 -11.80 -25.64 6.99
N PHE A 428 -12.40 -26.81 6.80
CA PHE A 428 -11.71 -28.03 6.41
C PHE A 428 -11.89 -28.29 4.92
N ASP A 429 -10.78 -28.44 4.20
CA ASP A 429 -10.74 -28.83 2.80
C ASP A 429 -10.01 -30.16 2.67
N THR A 430 -10.52 -31.05 1.83
CA THR A 430 -9.94 -32.36 1.57
C THR A 430 -9.94 -32.69 0.09
N GLU A 431 -8.95 -33.43 -0.37
CA GLU A 431 -8.86 -33.96 -1.73
C GLU A 431 -8.10 -35.29 -1.72
N LEU A 432 -8.59 -36.27 -2.46
CA LEU A 432 -7.91 -37.53 -2.77
C LEU A 432 -7.55 -37.51 -4.26
N ARG A 433 -6.34 -37.94 -4.59
CA ARG A 433 -5.75 -37.87 -5.93
C ARG A 433 -5.34 -39.28 -6.38
N PHE A 434 -5.95 -39.77 -7.46
CA PHE A 434 -5.72 -41.08 -8.04
C PHE A 434 -5.38 -40.94 -9.53
N GLY A 435 -4.14 -40.58 -9.84
CA GLY A 435 -3.72 -40.29 -11.21
C GLY A 435 -4.43 -39.05 -11.75
N SER A 436 -5.25 -39.21 -12.79
CA SER A 436 -6.05 -38.12 -13.36
C SER A 436 -7.35 -37.83 -12.60
N LEU A 437 -7.80 -38.74 -11.72
CA LEU A 437 -9.01 -38.56 -10.93
C LEU A 437 -8.70 -37.85 -9.60
N LYS A 438 -9.41 -36.76 -9.32
CA LYS A 438 -9.40 -36.06 -8.03
C LYS A 438 -10.80 -36.06 -7.45
N LEU A 439 -10.89 -36.32 -6.15
CA LEU A 439 -12.13 -36.31 -5.37
C LEU A 439 -11.92 -35.40 -4.17
N GLY A 440 -12.60 -34.27 -4.10
CA GLY A 440 -12.42 -33.35 -2.99
C GLY A 440 -13.71 -32.79 -2.43
N GLY A 441 -13.59 -32.05 -1.33
CA GLY A 441 -14.72 -31.45 -0.67
C GLY A 441 -14.34 -30.36 0.32
N HIS A 442 -15.33 -29.53 0.61
CA HIS A 442 -15.28 -28.43 1.54
C HIS A 442 -16.26 -28.68 2.68
N ILE A 443 -15.74 -28.58 3.89
CA ILE A 443 -16.42 -28.89 5.15
C ILE A 443 -16.29 -27.63 6.04
N PRO A 444 -17.30 -26.74 6.08
CA PRO A 444 -17.25 -25.47 6.79
C PRO A 444 -17.46 -25.66 8.30
N TYR A 445 -16.47 -26.23 8.98
CA TYR A 445 -16.44 -26.34 10.44
C TYR A 445 -15.18 -25.66 11.00
N GLU A 446 -15.36 -24.89 12.08
CA GLU A 446 -14.30 -24.22 12.82
C GLU A 446 -14.19 -24.80 14.24
N ILE A 447 -12.98 -25.13 14.68
CA ILE A 447 -12.68 -25.50 16.05
C ILE A 447 -12.66 -24.21 16.90
N TYR A 448 -13.58 -24.09 17.85
CA TYR A 448 -13.73 -22.92 18.72
C TYR A 448 -12.81 -22.98 19.94
N SER A 449 -12.59 -24.18 20.48
CA SER A 449 -11.67 -24.43 21.59
C SER A 449 -11.14 -25.86 21.53
N LEU A 450 -9.92 -26.07 22.02
CA LEU A 450 -9.34 -27.41 22.21
C LEU A 450 -9.62 -27.97 23.61
N MET A 451 -9.89 -27.10 24.59
CA MET A 451 -10.07 -27.48 25.99
C MET A 451 -11.16 -26.62 26.66
N PRO A 452 -12.39 -27.16 26.83
CA PRO A 452 -12.87 -28.43 26.24
C PRO A 452 -12.94 -28.35 24.71
N PHE A 453 -12.79 -29.49 24.04
CA PHE A 453 -12.89 -29.53 22.58
C PHE A 453 -14.30 -29.12 22.14
N ASN A 454 -14.38 -28.03 21.38
CA ASN A 454 -15.62 -27.48 20.86
C ASN A 454 -15.40 -27.04 19.42
N TYR A 455 -16.37 -27.31 18.55
CA TYR A 455 -16.34 -26.94 17.15
C TYR A 455 -17.75 -26.53 16.72
N ASN A 456 -17.83 -25.62 15.75
CA ASN A 456 -19.11 -25.15 15.23
C ASN A 456 -19.06 -25.03 13.71
N GLN A 457 -20.23 -25.07 13.08
CA GLN A 457 -20.39 -24.89 11.66
C GLN A 457 -20.17 -23.41 11.32
N SER A 458 -19.25 -23.12 10.40
CA SER A 458 -18.87 -21.76 10.01
C SER A 458 -19.70 -21.22 8.84
N SER A 459 -20.33 -22.09 8.05
CA SER A 459 -21.22 -21.75 6.93
C SER A 459 -22.21 -22.88 6.66
N ASN A 460 -23.34 -22.55 6.05
CA ASN A 460 -24.35 -23.50 5.56
C ASN A 460 -23.98 -24.18 4.24
N ILE A 461 -22.91 -23.78 3.56
CA ILE A 461 -22.57 -24.28 2.22
C ILE A 461 -21.53 -25.39 2.29
N PHE A 462 -21.95 -26.58 1.88
CA PHE A 462 -21.08 -27.74 1.71
C PHE A 462 -20.94 -28.02 0.23
N PHE A 463 -19.76 -28.43 -0.23
CA PHE A 463 -19.63 -28.93 -1.58
C PHE A 463 -18.59 -30.03 -1.71
N GLY A 464 -18.83 -30.92 -2.66
CA GLY A 464 -17.90 -31.97 -3.08
C GLY A 464 -17.69 -31.89 -4.58
N TYR A 465 -16.54 -32.33 -5.07
CA TYR A 465 -16.22 -32.31 -6.48
C TYR A 465 -15.45 -33.53 -6.93
N ILE A 466 -15.60 -33.84 -8.21
CA ILE A 466 -14.86 -34.83 -8.96
C ILE A 466 -14.21 -34.10 -10.14
N ASP A 467 -12.91 -34.20 -10.30
CA ASP A 467 -12.16 -33.67 -11.45
C ASP A 467 -11.42 -34.83 -12.12
N THR A 468 -11.65 -35.04 -13.41
CA THR A 468 -11.10 -36.19 -14.14
C THR A 468 -10.88 -35.89 -15.61
N ASP A 469 -9.91 -36.58 -16.20
CA ASP A 469 -9.68 -36.52 -17.65
C ASP A 469 -10.67 -37.44 -18.39
N VAL A 470 -11.36 -36.89 -19.39
CA VAL A 470 -12.24 -37.63 -20.31
C VAL A 470 -11.72 -37.41 -21.73
N GLY A 471 -10.78 -38.26 -22.14
CA GLY A 471 -10.11 -38.14 -23.43
C GLY A 471 -9.19 -36.91 -23.47
N PRO A 472 -9.32 -35.99 -24.45
CA PRO A 472 -8.46 -34.81 -24.57
C PRO A 472 -8.94 -33.60 -23.74
N LEU A 473 -10.03 -33.74 -23.00
CA LEU A 473 -10.68 -32.72 -22.17
C LEU A 473 -10.67 -33.15 -20.70
N ASN A 474 -10.68 -32.16 -19.81
CA ASN A 474 -10.91 -32.33 -18.39
C ASN A 474 -12.40 -32.16 -18.10
N THR A 475 -12.91 -32.86 -17.09
CA THR A 475 -14.30 -32.82 -16.65
C THR A 475 -14.35 -32.58 -15.15
N GLU A 476 -15.01 -31.51 -14.73
CA GLU A 476 -15.29 -31.21 -13.32
C GLU A 476 -16.79 -31.38 -13.05
N ILE A 477 -17.15 -32.15 -12.03
CA ILE A 477 -18.51 -32.29 -11.52
C ILE A 477 -18.50 -31.83 -10.08
N THR A 478 -19.26 -30.79 -9.75
CA THR A 478 -19.38 -30.26 -8.39
C THR A 478 -20.82 -30.39 -7.91
N ALA A 479 -21.02 -30.90 -6.69
CA ALA A 479 -22.30 -30.91 -6.00
C ALA A 479 -22.21 -29.98 -4.78
N ILE A 480 -23.18 -29.08 -4.65
CA ILE A 480 -23.26 -28.07 -3.59
C ILE A 480 -24.57 -28.25 -2.84
N MET A 481 -24.53 -28.13 -1.51
CA MET A 481 -25.69 -28.23 -0.62
C MET A 481 -25.74 -27.03 0.31
N ASN A 482 -26.94 -26.47 0.48
CA ASN A 482 -27.24 -25.44 1.47
C ASN A 482 -28.00 -26.06 2.65
N LEU A 483 -27.31 -26.24 3.78
CA LEU A 483 -27.88 -26.87 4.97
C LEU A 483 -28.72 -25.93 5.84
N ASN A 484 -28.93 -24.67 5.43
CA ASN A 484 -29.80 -23.77 6.17
C ASN A 484 -31.24 -24.33 6.20
N SER A 485 -31.79 -24.53 7.40
CA SER A 485 -33.15 -25.01 7.62
C SER A 485 -34.21 -23.90 7.51
N GLU A 486 -33.81 -22.64 7.70
CA GLU A 486 -34.71 -21.48 7.73
C GLU A 486 -34.64 -20.66 6.43
N LYS A 487 -34.19 -21.27 5.34
CA LYS A 487 -34.05 -20.60 4.04
C LYS A 487 -35.40 -20.34 3.35
N PRO A 488 -35.57 -19.20 2.65
CA PRO A 488 -36.76 -18.91 1.84
C PRO A 488 -37.07 -19.96 0.76
N GLU A 489 -38.28 -19.93 0.21
CA GLU A 489 -38.73 -20.87 -0.85
C GLU A 489 -37.93 -20.75 -2.15
N ASN A 490 -37.53 -19.53 -2.51
CA ASN A 490 -36.76 -19.17 -3.69
C ASN A 490 -35.24 -19.29 -3.51
N GLU A 491 -34.76 -19.69 -2.32
CA GLU A 491 -33.35 -19.96 -2.06
C GLU A 491 -32.92 -21.29 -2.66
N PHE A 492 -31.64 -21.46 -3.01
CA PHE A 492 -31.15 -22.77 -3.46
C PHE A 492 -31.04 -23.76 -2.29
N ASN A 493 -31.39 -25.02 -2.56
CA ASN A 493 -31.18 -26.15 -1.65
C ASN A 493 -29.97 -26.97 -2.09
N GLN A 494 -29.87 -27.24 -3.39
CA GLN A 494 -28.78 -28.02 -3.99
C GLN A 494 -28.42 -27.44 -5.36
N ALA A 495 -27.15 -27.55 -5.73
CA ALA A 495 -26.68 -27.23 -7.08
C ALA A 495 -25.72 -28.31 -7.59
N TYR A 496 -25.80 -28.59 -8.88
CA TYR A 496 -24.96 -29.56 -9.59
C TYR A 496 -24.35 -28.86 -10.80
N LEU A 497 -23.03 -28.80 -10.85
CA LEU A 497 -22.27 -28.10 -11.86
C LEU A 497 -21.47 -29.14 -12.64
N ILE A 498 -21.55 -29.10 -13.96
CA ILE A 498 -20.78 -29.97 -14.85
C ILE A 498 -20.02 -29.10 -15.83
N THR A 499 -18.69 -29.22 -15.82
CA THR A 499 -17.81 -28.43 -16.68
C THR A 499 -16.93 -29.35 -17.51
N LEU A 500 -16.92 -29.12 -18.83
CA LEU A 500 -15.96 -29.73 -19.75
C LEU A 500 -14.99 -28.64 -20.20
N TYR A 501 -13.70 -28.82 -19.93
CA TYR A 501 -12.72 -27.77 -20.18
C TYR A 501 -11.39 -28.32 -20.68
N LYS A 502 -10.54 -27.41 -21.13
CA LYS A 502 -9.14 -27.65 -21.43
C LYS A 502 -8.32 -26.47 -20.97
N ASP A 503 -7.27 -26.76 -20.21
CA ASP A 503 -6.32 -25.75 -19.81
C ASP A 503 -5.32 -25.50 -20.96
N ILE A 504 -5.22 -24.25 -21.38
CA ILE A 504 -4.29 -23.76 -22.40
C ILE A 504 -3.51 -22.59 -21.78
N LEU A 505 -2.25 -22.83 -21.43
CA LEU A 505 -1.45 -21.89 -20.63
C LEU A 505 -2.15 -21.57 -19.30
N PHE A 506 -2.59 -20.33 -19.12
CA PHE A 506 -3.29 -19.84 -17.94
C PHE A 506 -4.80 -19.67 -18.15
N PHE A 507 -5.31 -20.06 -19.33
CA PHE A 507 -6.73 -20.03 -19.64
C PHE A 507 -7.34 -21.42 -19.46
N ARG A 508 -8.47 -21.48 -18.76
CA ARG A 508 -9.39 -22.61 -18.78
C ARG A 508 -10.47 -22.31 -19.81
N LEU A 509 -10.42 -22.98 -20.96
CA LEU A 509 -11.42 -22.84 -22.03
C LEU A 509 -12.40 -24.00 -21.96
N GLY A 510 -13.70 -23.72 -21.83
CA GLY A 510 -14.67 -24.81 -21.71
C GLY A 510 -16.13 -24.41 -21.84
N ILE A 511 -16.97 -25.34 -21.43
CA ILE A 511 -18.41 -25.18 -21.26
C ILE A 511 -18.80 -25.68 -19.86
N GLU A 512 -19.57 -24.89 -19.13
CA GLU A 512 -20.16 -25.21 -17.83
C GLU A 512 -21.69 -25.24 -17.98
N SER A 513 -22.33 -26.22 -17.34
CA SER A 513 -23.77 -26.32 -17.20
C SER A 513 -24.11 -26.56 -15.74
N ASP A 514 -25.01 -25.73 -15.22
CA ASP A 514 -25.40 -25.73 -13.82
C ASP A 514 -26.89 -26.03 -13.70
N ILE A 515 -27.24 -26.89 -12.75
CA ILE A 515 -28.63 -27.22 -12.39
C ILE A 515 -28.78 -26.93 -10.91
N VAL A 516 -29.73 -26.05 -10.57
CA VAL A 516 -29.99 -25.60 -9.20
C VAL A 516 -31.42 -25.98 -8.83
N LEU A 517 -31.57 -26.68 -7.71
CA LEU A 517 -32.87 -26.96 -7.11
C LEU A 517 -33.12 -25.94 -6.00
N THR A 518 -34.20 -25.18 -6.13
CA THR A 518 -34.66 -24.26 -5.08
C THR A 518 -35.25 -25.04 -3.90
N ASN A 519 -35.45 -24.35 -2.77
CA ASN A 519 -36.08 -24.91 -1.59
C ASN A 519 -37.55 -25.31 -1.84
N SER A 520 -38.25 -24.60 -2.73
CA SER A 520 -39.58 -24.97 -3.22
C SER A 520 -39.61 -26.17 -4.18
N GLY A 521 -38.45 -26.65 -4.63
CA GLY A 521 -38.32 -27.76 -5.57
C GLY A 521 -38.35 -27.36 -7.05
N THR A 522 -38.34 -26.05 -7.35
CA THR A 522 -38.18 -25.55 -8.72
C THR A 522 -36.75 -25.85 -9.21
N ILE A 523 -36.64 -26.27 -10.46
CA ILE A 523 -35.34 -26.52 -11.11
C ILE A 523 -35.05 -25.36 -12.04
N VAL A 524 -33.93 -24.68 -11.80
CA VAL A 524 -33.38 -23.63 -12.68
C VAL A 524 -32.02 -24.06 -13.19
N TYR A 525 -31.60 -23.58 -14.35
CA TYR A 525 -30.38 -24.02 -14.99
C TYR A 525 -29.67 -22.91 -15.77
N GLY A 526 -28.35 -23.02 -15.84
CA GLY A 526 -27.48 -22.08 -16.54
C GLY A 526 -26.47 -22.80 -17.40
N LEU A 527 -25.98 -22.13 -18.44
CA LEU A 527 -24.90 -22.59 -19.31
C LEU A 527 -23.95 -21.42 -19.57
N LEU A 528 -22.66 -21.70 -19.54
CA LEU A 528 -21.58 -20.75 -19.86
C LEU A 528 -20.56 -21.43 -20.77
N ALA A 529 -20.19 -20.77 -21.86
CA ALA A 529 -19.13 -21.25 -22.75
C ALA A 529 -18.11 -20.14 -23.03
N GLY A 530 -16.86 -20.36 -22.66
CA GLY A 530 -15.79 -19.38 -22.85
C GLY A 530 -14.53 -19.62 -22.02
N PRO A 531 -13.53 -18.74 -22.16
CA PRO A 531 -12.32 -18.75 -21.35
C PRO A 531 -12.51 -18.15 -19.96
N THR A 532 -11.82 -18.73 -18.99
CA THR A 532 -11.65 -18.16 -17.65
C THR A 532 -10.19 -18.21 -17.20
N ILE A 533 -9.80 -17.26 -16.37
CA ILE A 533 -8.52 -17.22 -15.66
C ILE A 533 -8.86 -17.06 -14.19
N ASN A 534 -8.24 -17.86 -13.33
CA ASN A 534 -8.41 -17.72 -11.89
C ASN A 534 -7.04 -17.83 -11.19
N PHE A 535 -6.55 -16.70 -10.69
CA PHE A 535 -5.35 -16.58 -9.85
C PHE A 535 -5.76 -16.06 -8.47
N PRO A 536 -6.42 -16.87 -7.63
CA PRO A 536 -6.89 -16.43 -6.34
C PRO A 536 -5.71 -16.11 -5.40
N PRO A 537 -5.84 -15.10 -4.50
CA PRO A 537 -6.97 -14.19 -4.37
C PRO A 537 -6.90 -12.95 -5.28
N TYR A 538 -5.90 -12.87 -6.17
CA TYR A 538 -5.50 -11.62 -6.80
C TYR A 538 -6.27 -11.26 -8.06
N PHE A 539 -6.45 -12.20 -8.97
CA PHE A 539 -6.98 -11.89 -10.30
C PHE A 539 -7.95 -12.97 -10.78
N GLN A 540 -9.03 -12.52 -11.39
CA GLN A 540 -9.98 -13.38 -12.05
C GLN A 540 -10.47 -12.74 -13.34
N PHE A 541 -10.63 -13.55 -14.38
CA PHE A 541 -11.22 -13.13 -15.63
C PHE A 541 -12.16 -14.21 -16.15
N MET A 542 -13.26 -13.78 -16.75
CA MET A 542 -14.24 -14.64 -17.40
C MET A 542 -14.80 -13.89 -18.60
N LEU A 543 -14.90 -14.54 -19.75
CA LEU A 543 -15.57 -14.01 -20.93
C LEU A 543 -16.26 -15.17 -21.63
N GLY A 544 -17.53 -15.05 -21.99
CA GLY A 544 -18.21 -16.17 -22.62
C GLY A 544 -19.67 -15.90 -22.97
N PHE A 545 -20.20 -16.77 -23.82
CA PHE A 545 -21.63 -16.82 -24.09
C PHE A 545 -22.33 -17.52 -22.94
N ASN A 546 -23.44 -16.96 -22.48
CA ASN A 546 -24.22 -17.53 -21.40
C ASN A 546 -25.70 -17.69 -21.79
N TYR A 547 -26.33 -18.73 -21.25
CA TYR A 547 -27.77 -18.92 -21.25
C TYR A 547 -28.22 -19.18 -19.82
N LEU A 548 -29.22 -18.43 -19.34
CA LEU A 548 -29.79 -18.56 -18.00
C LEU A 548 -31.28 -18.84 -18.16
N SER A 549 -31.78 -19.90 -17.53
CA SER A 549 -33.21 -20.15 -17.46
C SER A 549 -33.90 -19.06 -16.63
N GLU A 550 -35.23 -19.01 -16.71
CA GLU A 550 -36.01 -18.26 -15.74
C GLU A 550 -35.64 -18.72 -14.32
N GLY A 551 -35.39 -17.75 -13.47
CA GLY A 551 -34.94 -17.89 -12.10
C GLY A 551 -33.46 -18.14 -11.88
N PHE A 552 -32.63 -18.41 -12.89
CA PHE A 552 -31.21 -18.65 -12.65
C PHE A 552 -30.42 -17.34 -12.49
N ASN A 553 -29.70 -17.20 -11.39
CA ASN A 553 -28.78 -16.09 -11.14
C ASN A 553 -27.34 -16.56 -11.24
N MET A 554 -26.54 -15.87 -12.07
CA MET A 554 -25.10 -16.12 -12.14
C MET A 554 -24.41 -15.65 -10.87
N GLU A 555 -23.31 -16.31 -10.53
CA GLU A 555 -22.46 -16.01 -9.39
C GLU A 555 -23.27 -15.94 -8.09
N TYR A 556 -24.23 -16.86 -7.96
CA TYR A 556 -25.07 -16.96 -6.79
C TYR A 556 -24.25 -17.12 -5.51
N LEU A 557 -23.26 -18.02 -5.58
CA LEU A 557 -22.26 -18.18 -4.54
C LEU A 557 -21.06 -17.30 -4.90
N ASN A 558 -21.12 -16.05 -4.46
CA ASN A 558 -20.04 -15.09 -4.61
C ASN A 558 -19.43 -14.66 -3.27
N SER A 559 -18.48 -13.73 -3.33
CA SER A 559 -17.76 -13.17 -2.17
C SER A 559 -18.65 -12.49 -1.13
N TYR A 560 -19.90 -12.16 -1.46
CA TYR A 560 -20.86 -11.49 -0.58
C TYR A 560 -21.98 -12.42 -0.09
N TYR A 561 -22.01 -13.69 -0.53
CA TYR A 561 -23.08 -14.62 -0.20
C TYR A 561 -23.29 -14.75 1.32
N GLU A 562 -22.23 -14.98 2.10
CA GLU A 562 -22.35 -15.15 3.56
C GLU A 562 -22.91 -13.91 4.26
N TYR A 563 -22.47 -12.72 3.83
CA TYR A 563 -22.98 -11.45 4.35
C TYR A 563 -24.46 -11.27 4.02
N ASN A 564 -24.83 -11.52 2.76
CA ASN A 564 -26.19 -11.41 2.26
C ASN A 564 -27.15 -12.38 2.98
N ALA A 565 -26.75 -13.65 3.10
CA ALA A 565 -27.52 -14.68 3.78
C ALA A 565 -27.74 -14.36 5.26
N ALA A 566 -26.71 -13.87 5.97
CA ALA A 566 -26.80 -13.48 7.38
C ALA A 566 -27.77 -12.31 7.63
N ASN A 567 -27.99 -11.46 6.64
CA ASN A 567 -28.90 -10.32 6.71
C ASN A 567 -30.27 -10.60 6.06
N GLY A 568 -30.54 -11.84 5.64
CA GLY A 568 -31.78 -12.22 4.96
C GLY A 568 -31.92 -11.65 3.54
N PHE A 569 -30.84 -11.12 2.96
CA PHE A 569 -30.80 -10.59 1.60
C PHE A 569 -30.42 -11.70 0.62
N TYR A 570 -31.29 -12.68 0.45
CA TYR A 570 -31.07 -13.74 -0.52
C TYR A 570 -31.21 -13.20 -1.95
N MET A 571 -30.33 -13.65 -2.86
CA MET A 571 -30.50 -13.31 -4.27
C MET A 571 -31.72 -14.06 -4.78
N ASP A 572 -32.77 -13.35 -5.14
CA ASP A 572 -34.02 -13.97 -5.58
C ASP A 572 -33.81 -14.67 -6.93
N LEU A 573 -33.97 -16.00 -6.97
CA LEU A 573 -33.96 -16.81 -8.17
C LEU A 573 -35.23 -16.61 -9.02
N ASN A 574 -35.59 -15.35 -9.30
CA ASN A 574 -36.76 -14.93 -10.11
C ASN A 574 -36.37 -14.04 -11.30
N SER A 575 -35.13 -14.16 -11.79
CA SER A 575 -34.66 -13.43 -12.97
C SER A 575 -35.30 -13.98 -14.27
N PRO A 576 -35.66 -13.14 -15.25
CA PRO A 576 -36.16 -13.64 -16.53
C PRO A 576 -35.09 -14.45 -17.27
N SER A 577 -35.51 -15.40 -18.11
CA SER A 577 -34.58 -16.16 -18.95
C SER A 577 -33.77 -15.24 -19.85
N SER A 578 -32.49 -15.48 -19.99
CA SER A 578 -31.62 -14.62 -20.79
C SER A 578 -30.56 -15.41 -21.55
N PHE A 579 -30.22 -14.92 -22.74
CA PHE A 579 -29.11 -15.41 -23.56
C PHE A 579 -28.25 -14.23 -23.98
N GLY A 580 -26.93 -14.34 -23.83
CA GLY A 580 -26.05 -13.20 -24.03
C GLY A 580 -24.57 -13.52 -24.12
N LEU A 581 -23.79 -12.44 -24.15
CA LEU A 581 -22.35 -12.42 -23.97
C LEU A 581 -22.06 -11.72 -22.65
N MET A 582 -21.20 -12.31 -21.84
CA MET A 582 -20.77 -11.73 -20.57
C MET A 582 -19.25 -11.67 -20.49
N GLY A 583 -18.74 -10.67 -19.79
CA GLY A 583 -17.34 -10.53 -19.43
C GLY A 583 -17.22 -10.03 -18.00
N LYS A 584 -16.26 -10.55 -17.24
CA LYS A 584 -15.93 -10.10 -15.89
C LYS A 584 -14.44 -10.14 -15.69
N SER A 585 -13.89 -9.10 -15.07
CA SER A 585 -12.51 -9.06 -14.61
C SER A 585 -12.49 -8.50 -13.19
N THR A 586 -11.80 -9.21 -12.30
CA THR A 586 -11.58 -8.78 -10.92
C THR A 586 -10.08 -8.75 -10.66
N LEU A 587 -9.57 -7.66 -10.08
CA LEU A 587 -8.21 -7.55 -9.55
C LEU A 587 -8.30 -7.07 -8.11
N SER A 588 -7.81 -7.85 -7.16
CA SER A 588 -7.87 -7.56 -5.73
C SER A 588 -6.47 -7.69 -5.11
N ILE A 589 -6.02 -6.63 -4.46
CA ILE A 589 -4.82 -6.61 -3.62
C ILE A 589 -5.27 -6.07 -2.26
N ALA A 590 -5.94 -6.92 -1.48
CA ALA A 590 -6.57 -6.50 -0.23
C ALA A 590 -5.55 -6.01 0.81
N PRO A 591 -5.85 -4.94 1.58
CA PRO A 591 -7.01 -4.06 1.49
C PRO A 591 -6.83 -2.87 0.51
N TYR A 592 -5.71 -2.83 -0.22
CA TYR A 592 -5.22 -1.66 -0.96
C TYR A 592 -5.94 -1.38 -2.27
N LEU A 593 -6.19 -2.40 -3.10
CA LEU A 593 -6.76 -2.21 -4.42
C LEU A 593 -7.89 -3.22 -4.66
N ASN A 594 -9.00 -2.75 -5.19
CA ASN A 594 -10.05 -3.58 -5.76
C ASN A 594 -10.46 -2.96 -7.10
N VAL A 595 -10.40 -3.73 -8.17
CA VAL A 595 -10.90 -3.36 -9.50
C VAL A 595 -11.87 -4.45 -9.93
N LEU A 596 -13.06 -4.04 -10.34
CA LEU A 596 -14.10 -4.87 -10.91
C LEU A 596 -14.50 -4.27 -12.26
N ILE A 597 -14.54 -5.07 -13.30
CA ILE A 597 -15.05 -4.69 -14.62
C ILE A 597 -16.03 -5.76 -15.04
N ASN A 598 -17.27 -5.38 -15.37
CA ASN A 598 -18.26 -6.29 -15.93
C ASN A 598 -18.76 -5.77 -17.27
N TYR A 599 -18.96 -6.69 -18.20
CA TYR A 599 -19.58 -6.46 -19.49
C TYR A 599 -20.74 -7.44 -19.64
N ASN A 600 -21.87 -6.96 -20.13
CA ASN A 600 -23.01 -7.79 -20.47
C ASN A 600 -23.69 -7.29 -21.74
N LYS A 601 -24.02 -8.21 -22.64
CA LYS A 601 -24.90 -7.99 -23.79
C LYS A 601 -25.92 -9.11 -23.87
N LEU A 602 -27.19 -8.79 -23.64
CA LEU A 602 -28.29 -9.70 -23.85
C LEU A 602 -28.72 -9.69 -25.32
N PHE A 603 -28.88 -10.88 -25.91
CA PHE A 603 -29.41 -11.10 -27.24
C PHE A 603 -30.89 -11.49 -27.23
N SER A 604 -31.38 -12.03 -26.12
CA SER A 604 -32.79 -12.43 -25.93
C SER A 604 -33.74 -11.25 -25.77
N GLU A 605 -33.22 -10.09 -25.38
CA GLU A 605 -33.97 -8.85 -25.21
C GLU A 605 -33.30 -7.75 -26.04
N ASN A 606 -34.08 -6.79 -26.54
CA ASN A 606 -33.52 -5.59 -27.18
C ASN A 606 -32.98 -4.62 -26.10
N ARG A 607 -31.99 -5.07 -25.33
CA ARG A 607 -31.25 -4.25 -24.37
C ARG A 607 -29.89 -3.88 -24.93
N ASP A 608 -29.49 -2.65 -24.65
CA ASP A 608 -28.16 -2.15 -24.95
C ASP A 608 -27.10 -2.98 -24.19
N SER A 609 -25.91 -3.17 -24.77
CA SER A 609 -24.77 -3.65 -23.98
C SER A 609 -24.45 -2.69 -22.85
N LEU A 610 -23.92 -3.25 -21.77
CA LEU A 610 -23.50 -2.52 -20.59
C LEU A 610 -22.08 -2.90 -20.25
N LEU A 611 -21.17 -1.94 -20.28
CA LEU A 611 -19.87 -2.03 -19.64
C LEU A 611 -19.95 -1.25 -18.33
N ASN A 612 -19.66 -1.90 -17.20
CA ASN A 612 -19.51 -1.22 -15.92
C ASN A 612 -18.15 -1.55 -15.30
N GLY A 613 -17.65 -0.63 -14.50
CA GLY A 613 -16.38 -0.76 -13.82
C GLY A 613 -16.42 -0.06 -12.48
N GLN A 614 -15.76 -0.64 -11.48
CA GLN A 614 -15.54 -0.04 -10.18
C GLN A 614 -14.08 -0.24 -9.79
N MET A 615 -13.46 0.80 -9.27
CA MET A 615 -12.12 0.74 -8.69
C MET A 615 -12.15 1.41 -7.34
N THR A 616 -11.56 0.77 -6.34
CA THR A 616 -11.30 1.35 -5.02
C THR A 616 -9.83 1.19 -4.70
N LEU A 617 -9.18 2.30 -4.34
CA LEU A 617 -7.80 2.36 -3.90
C LEU A 617 -7.77 2.91 -2.48
N ASN A 618 -7.31 2.10 -1.53
CA ASN A 618 -7.05 2.49 -0.15
C ASN A 618 -5.54 2.62 0.05
N ILE A 619 -5.08 3.84 0.24
CA ILE A 619 -3.71 4.15 0.62
C ILE A 619 -3.69 4.19 2.15
N PRO A 620 -2.96 3.29 2.83
CA PRO A 620 -2.90 3.27 4.29
C PRO A 620 -2.26 4.58 4.79
N SER A 621 -2.46 4.88 6.06
CA SER A 621 -1.75 6.00 6.69
C SER A 621 -0.24 5.73 6.65
N ILE A 622 0.52 6.68 6.10
CA ILE A 622 1.97 6.60 5.97
C ILE A 622 2.53 7.97 6.40
N GLY A 623 3.46 7.98 7.35
CA GLY A 623 4.22 9.19 7.72
C GLY A 623 3.34 10.38 8.13
N GLY A 624 2.28 10.13 8.92
CA GLY A 624 1.36 11.17 9.39
C GLY A 624 0.29 11.62 8.38
N MET A 625 0.33 11.15 7.13
CA MET A 625 -0.84 11.27 6.24
C MET A 625 -1.93 10.31 6.72
N PRO A 626 -3.17 10.78 6.89
CA PRO A 626 -4.28 9.89 7.21
C PRO A 626 -4.62 9.00 6.01
N GLN A 627 -5.38 7.93 6.25
CA GLN A 627 -5.78 7.00 5.19
C GLN A 627 -6.49 7.76 4.06
N LEU A 628 -6.05 7.57 2.82
CA LEU A 628 -6.70 8.13 1.64
C LEU A 628 -7.47 7.03 0.92
N THR A 629 -8.72 7.31 0.57
CA THR A 629 -9.54 6.40 -0.24
C THR A 629 -9.88 7.10 -1.54
N ALA A 630 -9.46 6.53 -2.66
CA ALA A 630 -9.93 6.94 -3.98
C ALA A 630 -10.88 5.88 -4.54
N GLY A 631 -11.92 6.30 -5.24
CA GLY A 631 -12.85 5.41 -5.90
C GLY A 631 -13.23 5.91 -7.28
N PHE A 632 -13.51 5.00 -8.20
CA PHE A 632 -14.01 5.31 -9.53
C PHE A 632 -15.11 4.33 -9.90
N THR A 633 -16.18 4.84 -10.47
CA THR A 633 -17.31 4.09 -11.02
C THR A 633 -17.50 4.51 -12.47
N TYR A 634 -17.55 3.52 -13.35
CA TYR A 634 -17.74 3.67 -14.77
C TYR A 634 -18.97 2.88 -15.20
N ILE A 635 -19.84 3.46 -16.00
CA ILE A 635 -21.00 2.81 -16.61
C ILE A 635 -21.13 3.33 -18.03
N GLN A 636 -21.22 2.44 -19.00
CA GLN A 636 -21.46 2.81 -20.39
C GLN A 636 -22.49 1.90 -21.03
N TYR A 637 -23.54 2.52 -21.58
CA TYR A 637 -24.54 1.83 -22.40
C TYR A 637 -24.09 1.79 -23.87
N LYS A 638 -24.57 0.81 -24.64
CA LYS A 638 -24.25 0.63 -26.06
C LYS A 638 -22.75 0.53 -26.34
N PHE A 639 -22.00 -0.06 -25.42
CA PHE A 639 -20.56 -0.25 -25.58
C PHE A 639 -20.26 -1.08 -26.84
N LEU A 640 -19.48 -0.52 -27.76
CA LEU A 640 -19.17 -1.09 -29.09
C LEU A 640 -20.37 -1.28 -30.04
N GLU A 641 -21.55 -0.74 -29.70
CA GLU A 641 -22.76 -0.82 -30.54
C GLU A 641 -23.12 0.48 -31.24
N ASP A 642 -22.66 1.62 -30.73
CA ASP A 642 -22.91 2.92 -31.33
C ASP A 642 -21.77 3.30 -32.30
N PRO A 643 -21.97 3.23 -33.63
CA PRO A 643 -20.94 3.59 -34.59
C PRO A 643 -20.79 5.11 -34.76
N SER A 644 -21.65 5.92 -34.14
CA SER A 644 -21.65 7.39 -34.30
C SER A 644 -20.69 8.10 -33.36
N VAL A 645 -20.20 7.42 -32.32
CA VAL A 645 -19.28 7.99 -31.32
C VAL A 645 -17.84 7.94 -31.81
N THR A 646 -17.10 9.04 -31.60
CA THR A 646 -15.69 9.17 -31.99
C THR A 646 -14.73 8.59 -30.94
N ASN A 647 -15.13 8.57 -29.67
CA ASN A 647 -14.39 7.96 -28.58
C ASN A 647 -15.20 6.80 -27.98
N VAL A 648 -14.58 5.62 -27.95
CA VAL A 648 -15.21 4.37 -27.52
C VAL A 648 -15.45 4.36 -26.01
N PHE A 649 -14.61 5.03 -25.20
CA PHE A 649 -14.68 4.95 -23.75
C PHE A 649 -15.30 6.17 -23.08
N LEU A 650 -15.26 7.35 -23.71
CA LEU A 650 -15.85 8.59 -23.18
C LEU A 650 -16.74 9.21 -24.24
N ASN A 651 -18.04 9.02 -24.12
CA ASN A 651 -19.05 9.54 -25.04
C ASN A 651 -20.39 9.78 -24.33
N ASP A 652 -21.41 10.18 -25.09
CA ASP A 652 -22.73 10.55 -24.57
C ASP A 652 -23.45 9.38 -23.86
N ASN A 653 -23.00 8.14 -24.04
CA ASN A 653 -23.52 6.95 -23.37
C ASN A 653 -22.73 6.57 -22.10
N THR A 654 -21.71 7.36 -21.71
CA THR A 654 -20.75 7.06 -20.62
C THR A 654 -20.97 7.89 -19.35
N ASN A 655 -21.28 7.26 -18.23
CA ASN A 655 -21.28 7.89 -16.91
C ASN A 655 -20.01 7.45 -16.17
N LEU A 656 -19.14 8.40 -15.88
CA LEU A 656 -17.91 8.17 -15.13
C LEU A 656 -17.90 9.11 -13.93
N GLN A 657 -17.75 8.54 -12.75
CA GLN A 657 -17.68 9.25 -11.48
C GLN A 657 -16.46 8.76 -10.73
N GLY A 658 -15.69 9.67 -10.15
CA GLY A 658 -14.54 9.38 -9.32
C GLY A 658 -14.60 10.21 -8.06
N PHE A 659 -13.92 9.76 -7.03
CA PHE A 659 -13.71 10.54 -5.83
C PHE A 659 -12.34 10.28 -5.22
N ILE A 660 -11.85 11.28 -4.50
CA ILE A 660 -10.74 11.17 -3.56
C ILE A 660 -11.27 11.66 -2.22
N TYR A 661 -11.34 10.74 -1.25
CA TYR A 661 -11.76 11.02 0.11
C TYR A 661 -10.55 11.14 1.02
N TYR A 662 -10.45 12.30 1.67
CA TYR A 662 -9.43 12.63 2.65
C TYR A 662 -10.10 12.87 4.02
N PRO A 663 -9.93 11.97 5.00
CA PRO A 663 -10.49 12.13 6.33
C PRO A 663 -9.77 13.25 7.08
N ILE A 664 -10.54 14.15 7.69
CA ILE A 664 -10.03 15.30 8.46
C ILE A 664 -10.35 15.12 9.96
N LEU A 665 -11.49 14.50 10.26
CA LEU A 665 -11.94 14.10 11.59
C LEU A 665 -12.32 12.61 11.56
N GLU A 666 -12.51 11.96 12.71
CA GLU A 666 -12.84 10.52 12.78
C GLU A 666 -14.00 10.12 11.86
N ASN A 667 -15.04 10.98 11.75
CA ASN A 667 -16.25 10.70 10.98
C ASN A 667 -16.52 11.72 9.85
N SER A 668 -15.59 12.62 9.55
CA SER A 668 -15.80 13.65 8.53
C SER A 668 -14.54 13.89 7.70
N GLY A 669 -14.72 14.17 6.42
CA GLY A 669 -13.61 14.39 5.51
C GLY A 669 -13.98 15.25 4.32
N VAL A 670 -12.97 15.63 3.56
CA VAL A 670 -13.14 16.27 2.27
C VAL A 670 -13.24 15.18 1.21
N ILE A 671 -14.27 15.27 0.37
CA ILE A 671 -14.42 14.47 -0.83
C ILE A 671 -14.22 15.38 -2.04
N TYR A 672 -13.21 15.07 -2.84
CA TYR A 672 -13.01 15.65 -4.16
C TYR A 672 -13.62 14.72 -5.19
N SER A 673 -14.72 15.12 -5.82
CA SER A 673 -15.45 14.31 -6.79
C SER A 673 -15.15 14.77 -8.22
N ILE A 674 -15.01 13.80 -9.11
CA ILE A 674 -14.74 13.99 -10.54
C ILE A 674 -15.90 13.35 -11.28
N ASN A 675 -16.68 14.11 -12.04
CA ASN A 675 -17.81 13.60 -12.80
C ASN A 675 -17.62 13.91 -14.28
N TYR A 676 -17.88 12.95 -15.15
CA TYR A 676 -17.90 13.19 -16.59
C TYR A 676 -19.29 13.64 -17.04
N ASN A 677 -19.40 14.89 -17.48
CA ASN A 677 -20.62 15.42 -18.09
C ASN A 677 -20.72 14.89 -19.53
N MET A 678 -21.63 13.93 -19.73
CA MET A 678 -21.90 13.28 -21.01
C MET A 678 -22.29 14.24 -22.14
N ARG A 679 -23.03 15.31 -21.83
CA ARG A 679 -23.55 16.24 -22.86
C ARG A 679 -22.49 17.22 -23.32
N GLU A 680 -21.67 17.69 -22.39
CA GLU A 680 -20.62 18.67 -22.68
C GLU A 680 -19.28 18.00 -23.02
N GLN A 681 -19.19 16.67 -22.83
CA GLN A 681 -17.99 15.85 -22.98
C GLN A 681 -16.79 16.41 -22.19
N LYS A 682 -17.05 16.84 -20.95
CA LYS A 682 -16.07 17.48 -20.07
C LYS A 682 -16.15 16.91 -18.67
N PHE A 683 -15.04 17.02 -17.94
CA PHE A 683 -15.01 16.71 -16.52
C PHE A 683 -15.47 17.91 -15.69
N GLU A 684 -16.34 17.62 -14.75
CA GLU A 684 -16.78 18.51 -13.69
C GLU A 684 -16.13 18.06 -12.39
N TYR A 685 -15.69 19.03 -11.59
CA TYR A 685 -14.98 18.79 -10.36
C TYR A 685 -15.71 19.48 -9.22
N THR A 686 -15.98 18.74 -8.15
CA THR A 686 -16.58 19.30 -6.94
C THR A 686 -15.76 18.94 -5.72
N LEU A 687 -15.73 19.86 -4.76
CA LEU A 687 -15.07 19.66 -3.48
C LEU A 687 -16.11 19.87 -2.39
N ASN A 688 -16.44 18.80 -1.67
CA ASN A 688 -17.43 18.84 -0.60
C ASN A 688 -16.80 18.39 0.73
N PHE A 689 -17.33 18.89 1.83
CA PHE A 689 -17.04 18.36 3.16
C PHE A 689 -18.21 17.45 3.56
N GLU A 690 -17.95 16.16 3.79
CA GLU A 690 -18.97 15.17 4.14
C GLU A 690 -18.70 14.58 5.52
N THR A 691 -19.78 14.35 6.27
CA THR A 691 -19.77 13.59 7.51
C THR A 691 -20.39 12.22 7.22
N LYS A 692 -19.64 11.14 7.45
CA LYS A 692 -20.19 9.79 7.44
C LYS A 692 -21.06 9.62 8.69
N GLU A 693 -22.37 9.57 8.51
CA GLU A 693 -23.25 8.98 9.51
C GLU A 693 -23.06 7.46 9.47
N PHE A 694 -22.83 6.85 10.64
CA PHE A 694 -22.72 5.41 10.80
C PHE A 694 -24.09 4.73 10.85
#